data_AF-A0A8T1WV13-F1
#
_entry.id   AF-A0A8T1WV13-F1
#
_cell.length_a   1.000
_cell.length_b   1.000
_cell.length_c   1.000
_cell.angle_alpha   90.00
_cell.angle_beta   90.00
_cell.angle_gamma   90.00
#
_symmetry.space_group_name_H-M   'P 1'
#
loop_
_entity.id
_entity.type
_entity.pdbx_description
1 polymer ?
#
loop_
_entity_poly.entity_id
_entity_poly.type
_entity_poly.pdbx_seq_one_letter_code
_entity_poly.pdbx_strand_id
1 'polypeptide(L)'
;MLAASHSGDDDWALRTNLQLCGAVSPPTYADLRTAAHLQTFDVRDGGAALLGDTGKLFLVNVFQLNSTTRATTPAKEEQMLRHVTLDPPLQRQEAAEVEQVKLNANGSQVLLLAKNWVKVLRLPVANKRRPQSVAQRREESGGSTRFLVKFEDGSEQEVTLEENEVENEDAVEEIVTRRTRAAQGKRVAFVSREHCVASVRAVGYFSKVRHVAWHPLSDAHIVILSDAEEVAVFNTKQDVSKPEQCHMLDFPAKARIDDSGGKAVLERDATDPRLIYCLHSTGVHVINVSWVSALASGKQFTTLPKSSVRHVFGVSPNSTGSLGRSEVVPNVVGARVVKNVNFGHLLLLRLASGSFEIVNVSAASSELLKGVLVDSSSSSVLSASGVQPRKTLPGTLASMASSKSRAAVSAPTSASSKSTGGGIRSFGDIVEEKLEALSARGTRVTGNTLMHEVDDAVLAFVLERVKILYEDVEYIDELDQLMRDRLQLHSTMIKAQIEKTAAVKKSARDAGALLKTLQDKMERALAVQQNLSKRAAAVLQAVKENQPHLSRAERDFKSDLEQMAVEVRRMKRRVSELTVLGQRAVRSLESTAFSTASSSRYWNSLGAGGSSVLSNEKKKMCFDVLRAETQLIDDTKVMLEDLNTNLQQLNA
;
A
#
# COMPACT_ATOMS: atom_id res chain seq x y z
N MET A 1 16.12 30.44 -25.78
CA MET A 1 16.89 29.21 -25.50
C MET A 1 16.12 28.40 -24.47
N LEU A 2 15.28 27.47 -24.93
CA LEU A 2 14.48 26.58 -24.09
C LEU A 2 15.12 25.19 -24.22
N ALA A 3 15.67 24.68 -23.11
CA ALA A 3 16.25 23.35 -23.05
C ALA A 3 15.11 22.30 -23.12
N ALA A 4 15.17 21.43 -24.12
CA ALA A 4 14.29 20.28 -24.24
C ALA A 4 14.62 19.27 -23.12
N SER A 5 13.63 18.90 -22.32
CA SER A 5 13.76 17.86 -21.31
C SER A 5 13.88 16.48 -21.96
N HIS A 6 15.03 15.83 -21.81
CA HIS A 6 15.28 14.44 -22.19
C HIS A 6 14.55 13.49 -21.24
N SER A 7 13.31 13.12 -21.57
CA SER A 7 12.52 12.12 -20.82
C SER A 7 12.59 10.70 -21.42
N GLY A 8 13.51 10.47 -22.37
CA GLY A 8 13.63 9.18 -23.09
C GLY A 8 14.65 8.20 -22.50
N ASP A 9 15.57 8.69 -21.66
CA ASP A 9 16.70 7.88 -21.16
C ASP A 9 16.35 7.13 -19.85
N ASP A 10 15.39 7.62 -19.07
CA ASP A 10 15.03 7.03 -17.76
C ASP A 10 14.41 5.62 -17.87
N ASP A 11 13.64 5.34 -18.93
CA ASP A 11 13.03 4.03 -19.16
C ASP A 11 14.07 2.93 -19.44
N TRP A 12 15.20 3.28 -20.05
CA TRP A 12 16.27 2.33 -20.35
C TRP A 12 17.04 1.92 -19.09
N ALA A 13 17.28 2.85 -18.16
CA ALA A 13 17.95 2.56 -16.90
C ALA A 13 17.11 1.60 -16.04
N LEU A 14 15.80 1.86 -15.91
CA LEU A 14 14.90 0.99 -15.16
C LEU A 14 14.85 -0.42 -15.78
N ARG A 15 14.73 -0.53 -17.10
CA ARG A 15 14.72 -1.83 -17.79
C ARG A 15 16.02 -2.62 -17.56
N THR A 16 17.16 -1.94 -17.60
CA THR A 16 18.47 -2.54 -17.34
C THR A 16 18.57 -3.04 -15.90
N ASN A 17 18.14 -2.22 -14.93
CA ASN A 17 18.13 -2.62 -13.51
C ASN A 17 17.20 -3.81 -13.25
N LEU A 18 16.02 -3.85 -13.89
CA LEU A 18 15.11 -4.99 -13.79
C LEU A 18 15.71 -6.25 -14.44
N GLN A 19 16.45 -6.10 -15.54
CA GLN A 19 17.17 -7.20 -16.17
C GLN A 19 18.29 -7.74 -15.25
N LEU A 20 19.00 -6.86 -14.53
CA LEU A 20 19.98 -7.27 -13.51
C LEU A 20 19.31 -8.03 -12.37
N CYS A 21 18.15 -7.58 -11.89
CA CYS A 21 17.37 -8.32 -10.89
C CYS A 21 16.97 -9.72 -11.39
N GLY A 22 16.55 -9.84 -12.65
CA GLY A 22 16.19 -11.12 -13.27
C GLY A 22 17.36 -12.09 -13.47
N ALA A 23 18.61 -11.60 -13.43
CA ALA A 23 19.80 -12.43 -13.50
C ALA A 23 20.11 -13.16 -12.18
N VAL A 24 19.55 -12.68 -11.05
CA VAL A 24 19.72 -13.33 -9.74
C VAL A 24 18.74 -14.49 -9.62
N SER A 25 19.25 -15.72 -9.65
CA SER A 25 18.45 -16.92 -9.45
C SER A 25 17.86 -16.97 -8.03
N PRO A 26 16.54 -17.19 -7.88
CA PRO A 26 15.91 -17.27 -6.56
C PRO A 26 16.33 -18.55 -5.80
N PRO A 27 16.20 -18.57 -4.46
CA PRO A 27 16.46 -19.76 -3.64
C PRO A 27 15.72 -21.00 -4.13
N THR A 28 16.43 -22.13 -4.16
CA THR A 28 15.80 -23.43 -4.36
C THR A 28 15.13 -23.84 -3.06
N TYR A 29 13.81 -23.68 -2.97
CA TYR A 29 13.06 -23.96 -1.75
C TYR A 29 13.00 -25.46 -1.47
N ALA A 30 13.29 -25.83 -0.22
CA ALA A 30 13.25 -27.22 0.21
C ALA A 30 11.82 -27.79 0.27
N ASP A 31 10.80 -26.93 0.42
CA ASP A 31 9.39 -27.33 0.56
C ASP A 31 8.44 -26.46 -0.29
N LEU A 32 8.32 -26.81 -1.57
CA LEU A 32 7.47 -26.11 -2.55
C LEU A 32 5.97 -26.12 -2.18
N ARG A 33 5.53 -26.92 -1.19
CA ARG A 33 4.11 -26.96 -0.79
C ARG A 33 3.64 -25.70 -0.07
N THR A 34 4.56 -24.88 0.45
CA THR A 34 4.26 -23.61 1.13
C THR A 34 4.38 -22.38 0.21
N ALA A 35 4.51 -22.59 -1.11
CA ALA A 35 4.84 -21.57 -2.11
C ALA A 35 3.89 -20.35 -2.22
N ALA A 36 2.74 -20.33 -1.54
CA ALA A 36 1.77 -19.25 -1.66
C ALA A 36 2.28 -17.86 -1.19
N HIS A 37 3.40 -17.77 -0.46
CA HIS A 37 3.82 -16.51 0.20
C HIS A 37 5.33 -16.22 0.16
N LEU A 38 6.05 -16.75 -0.82
CA LEU A 38 7.48 -16.51 -0.98
C LEU A 38 7.73 -15.10 -1.53
N GLN A 39 8.34 -14.23 -0.73
CA GLN A 39 8.74 -12.87 -1.07
C GLN A 39 10.26 -12.74 -0.94
N THR A 40 11.02 -13.27 -1.90
CA THR A 40 12.50 -13.28 -1.85
C THR A 40 13.17 -11.99 -2.29
N PHE A 41 12.39 -10.94 -2.51
CA PHE A 41 12.88 -9.60 -2.73
C PHE A 41 11.97 -8.56 -2.09
N ASP A 42 12.55 -7.41 -1.78
CA ASP A 42 11.80 -6.22 -1.35
C ASP A 42 12.34 -4.98 -2.05
N VAL A 43 11.47 -4.00 -2.29
CA VAL A 43 11.82 -2.74 -2.97
C VAL A 43 11.38 -1.57 -2.10
N ARG A 44 12.30 -0.66 -1.79
CA ARG A 44 12.05 0.51 -0.97
C ARG A 44 12.94 1.69 -1.34
N ASP A 45 12.33 2.86 -1.49
CA ASP A 45 12.99 4.16 -1.72
C ASP A 45 14.06 4.16 -2.83
N GLY A 46 13.84 3.41 -3.90
CA GLY A 46 14.84 3.27 -4.97
C GLY A 46 15.65 1.99 -4.91
N GLY A 47 15.94 1.48 -3.72
CA GLY A 47 16.70 0.25 -3.54
C GLY A 47 15.84 -1.00 -3.61
N ALA A 48 16.39 -2.08 -4.15
CA ALA A 48 15.87 -3.44 -4.04
C ALA A 48 16.90 -4.32 -3.35
N ALA A 49 16.42 -5.23 -2.51
CA ALA A 49 17.21 -6.29 -1.93
C ALA A 49 16.66 -7.64 -2.42
N LEU A 50 17.54 -8.47 -2.98
CA LEU A 50 17.20 -9.80 -3.51
C LEU A 50 18.04 -10.85 -2.82
N LEU A 51 17.44 -11.95 -2.40
CA LEU A 51 18.19 -13.13 -1.92
C LEU A 51 18.40 -14.10 -3.08
N GLY A 52 19.64 -14.48 -3.35
CA GLY A 52 19.98 -15.47 -4.36
C GLY A 52 19.97 -16.91 -3.84
N ASP A 53 20.02 -17.87 -4.77
CA ASP A 53 20.14 -19.31 -4.53
C ASP A 53 21.32 -19.74 -3.67
N THR A 54 22.43 -19.00 -3.74
CA THR A 54 23.62 -19.25 -2.92
C THR A 54 23.52 -18.70 -1.50
N GLY A 55 22.38 -18.10 -1.12
CA GLY A 55 22.22 -17.41 0.17
C GLY A 55 22.91 -16.05 0.22
N LYS A 56 23.41 -15.56 -0.91
CA LYS A 56 23.98 -14.21 -1.04
C LYS A 56 22.88 -13.17 -1.22
N LEU A 57 23.05 -12.03 -0.58
CA LEU A 57 22.15 -10.89 -0.72
C LEU A 57 22.67 -9.94 -1.80
N PHE A 58 21.81 -9.56 -2.73
CA PHE A 58 22.10 -8.59 -3.78
C PHE A 58 21.32 -7.31 -3.53
N LEU A 59 21.96 -6.16 -3.74
CA LEU A 59 21.38 -4.83 -3.65
C LEU A 59 21.41 -4.18 -5.04
N VAL A 60 20.27 -3.64 -5.45
CA VAL A 60 20.11 -2.98 -6.75
C VAL A 60 19.46 -1.63 -6.54
N ASN A 61 20.01 -0.57 -7.12
CA ASN A 61 19.35 0.74 -7.13
C ASN A 61 18.40 0.80 -8.34
N VAL A 62 17.16 0.38 -8.14
CA VAL A 62 16.10 0.31 -9.18
C VAL A 62 15.72 1.69 -9.68
N PHE A 63 15.44 2.61 -8.75
CA PHE A 63 15.14 3.99 -9.08
C PHE A 63 16.38 4.82 -8.74
N GLN A 64 17.28 4.96 -9.72
CA GLN A 64 18.25 6.06 -9.73
C GLN A 64 17.45 7.37 -9.78
N LEU A 65 16.91 7.80 -8.63
CA LEU A 65 16.30 9.10 -8.51
C LEU A 65 17.44 10.07 -8.76
N ASN A 66 17.50 10.61 -9.99
CA ASN A 66 18.46 11.62 -10.38
C ASN A 66 18.50 12.67 -9.28
N SER A 67 19.54 12.60 -8.44
CA SER A 67 19.81 13.59 -7.42
C SER A 67 20.29 14.83 -8.17
N THR A 68 19.33 15.52 -8.77
CA THR A 68 19.46 16.67 -9.67
C THR A 68 20.06 17.90 -9.00
N THR A 69 20.54 17.76 -7.77
CA THR A 69 21.25 18.79 -7.04
C THR A 69 22.77 18.61 -7.17
N ARG A 70 23.27 19.10 -8.31
CA ARG A 70 24.50 19.91 -8.37
C ARG A 70 25.84 19.16 -8.21
N ALA A 71 26.15 18.25 -9.13
CA ALA A 71 27.53 17.89 -9.44
C ALA A 71 27.69 17.70 -10.96
N THR A 72 28.67 18.38 -11.56
CA THR A 72 28.91 18.51 -13.00
C THR A 72 29.66 17.33 -13.63
N THR A 73 29.68 16.17 -12.99
CA THR A 73 30.30 14.95 -13.51
C THR A 73 29.22 13.94 -13.88
N PRO A 74 29.22 13.38 -15.11
CA PRO A 74 28.20 12.43 -15.56
C PRO A 74 28.27 11.16 -14.70
N ALA A 75 27.23 10.94 -13.90
CA ALA A 75 27.07 9.81 -12.97
C ALA A 75 26.76 8.50 -13.70
N LYS A 76 27.72 7.98 -14.48
CA LYS A 76 27.65 6.63 -15.05
C LYS A 76 28.01 5.50 -14.05
N GLU A 77 28.49 5.85 -12.86
CA GLU A 77 29.15 4.95 -11.89
C GLU A 77 28.22 3.99 -11.09
N GLU A 78 26.91 3.89 -11.34
CA GLU A 78 26.03 3.10 -10.46
C GLU A 78 25.12 2.06 -11.14
N GLN A 79 25.45 1.60 -12.35
CA GLN A 79 24.67 0.55 -13.04
C GLN A 79 25.19 -0.89 -12.85
N MET A 80 25.93 -1.17 -11.77
CA MET A 80 26.42 -2.53 -11.51
C MET A 80 25.70 -3.20 -10.34
N LEU A 81 25.36 -4.49 -10.51
CA LEU A 81 24.82 -5.34 -9.46
C LEU A 81 25.80 -5.40 -8.27
N ARG A 82 25.31 -5.09 -7.07
CA ARG A 82 26.10 -5.09 -5.84
C ARG A 82 25.71 -6.29 -4.99
N HIS A 83 26.67 -7.09 -4.54
CA HIS A 83 26.40 -8.18 -3.59
C HIS A 83 26.92 -7.84 -2.20
N VAL A 84 26.28 -8.41 -1.19
CA VAL A 84 26.60 -8.22 0.22
C VAL A 84 27.06 -9.56 0.78
N THR A 85 28.29 -9.59 1.29
CA THR A 85 28.83 -10.75 1.99
C THR A 85 28.23 -10.81 3.38
N LEU A 86 27.72 -11.98 3.77
CA LEU A 86 27.08 -12.18 5.06
C LEU A 86 28.08 -12.71 6.08
N ASP A 87 28.09 -12.13 7.27
CA ASP A 87 28.94 -12.57 8.39
C ASP A 87 28.12 -12.78 9.68
N PRO A 88 27.91 -14.04 10.12
CA PRO A 88 28.32 -15.29 9.48
C PRO A 88 27.54 -15.55 8.17
N PRO A 89 28.09 -16.35 7.23
CA PRO A 89 27.39 -16.72 6.01
C PRO A 89 26.16 -17.59 6.32
N LEU A 90 25.09 -17.41 5.55
CA LEU A 90 23.92 -18.28 5.63
C LEU A 90 24.26 -19.68 5.13
N GLN A 91 23.83 -20.70 5.87
CA GLN A 91 23.94 -22.06 5.37
C GLN A 91 22.97 -22.26 4.20
N ARG A 92 23.28 -23.17 3.26
CA ARG A 92 22.41 -23.44 2.11
C ARG A 92 21.00 -23.87 2.52
N GLN A 93 20.87 -24.61 3.62
CA GLN A 93 19.58 -25.02 4.17
C GLN A 93 18.78 -23.82 4.68
N GLU A 94 19.42 -22.92 5.43
CA GLU A 94 18.78 -21.68 5.89
C GLU A 94 18.35 -20.81 4.70
N ALA A 95 19.20 -20.66 3.68
CA ALA A 95 18.84 -19.90 2.48
C ALA A 95 17.61 -20.47 1.77
N ALA A 96 17.46 -21.80 1.73
CA ALA A 96 16.31 -22.50 1.16
C ALA A 96 15.02 -22.39 2.01
N GLU A 97 15.15 -22.04 3.30
CA GLU A 97 14.04 -21.84 4.24
C GLU A 97 13.53 -20.38 4.26
N VAL A 98 14.23 -19.43 3.62
CA VAL A 98 13.80 -18.04 3.61
C VAL A 98 12.50 -17.88 2.83
N GLU A 99 11.46 -17.46 3.54
CA GLU A 99 10.13 -17.16 2.98
C GLU A 99 10.00 -15.69 2.60
N GLN A 100 10.58 -14.75 3.36
CA GLN A 100 10.45 -13.31 3.09
C GLN A 100 11.74 -12.54 3.32
N VAL A 101 11.99 -11.56 2.45
CA VAL A 101 13.01 -10.53 2.57
C VAL A 101 12.30 -9.19 2.74
N LYS A 102 12.71 -8.36 3.72
CA LYS A 102 12.11 -7.03 3.97
C LYS A 102 13.17 -5.98 4.32
N LEU A 103 13.18 -4.87 3.59
CA LEU A 103 14.02 -3.71 3.87
C LEU A 103 13.37 -2.80 4.92
N ASN A 104 14.16 -2.25 5.85
CA ASN A 104 13.69 -1.17 6.73
C ASN A 104 13.55 0.16 5.96
N ALA A 105 12.95 1.19 6.55
CA ALA A 105 12.57 2.39 5.80
C ALA A 105 13.77 3.11 5.21
N ASN A 106 14.89 3.15 5.93
CA ASN A 106 16.12 3.79 5.44
C ASN A 106 17.05 2.86 4.62
N GLY A 107 16.66 1.60 4.36
CA GLY A 107 17.48 0.62 3.64
C GLY A 107 18.80 0.23 4.33
N SER A 108 18.97 0.51 5.63
CA SER A 108 20.18 0.14 6.38
C SER A 108 20.15 -1.27 6.97
N GLN A 109 18.98 -1.91 7.00
CA GLN A 109 18.82 -3.25 7.53
C GLN A 109 17.90 -4.07 6.63
N VAL A 110 18.24 -5.34 6.47
CA VAL A 110 17.42 -6.31 5.75
C VAL A 110 16.98 -7.37 6.74
N LEU A 111 15.71 -7.72 6.70
CA LEU A 111 15.10 -8.74 7.53
C LEU A 111 14.87 -9.98 6.68
N LEU A 112 15.38 -11.12 7.15
CA LEU A 112 15.13 -12.44 6.57
C LEU A 112 14.18 -13.20 7.49
N LEU A 113 13.08 -13.67 6.93
CA LEU A 113 12.07 -14.47 7.61
C LEU A 113 12.10 -15.89 7.06
N ALA A 114 12.20 -16.86 7.95
CA ALA A 114 11.86 -18.25 7.70
C ALA A 114 10.74 -18.70 8.64
N LYS A 115 10.23 -19.91 8.43
CA LYS A 115 9.13 -20.49 9.23
C LYS A 115 9.45 -20.54 10.73
N ASN A 116 10.69 -20.78 11.11
CA ASN A 116 11.15 -21.06 12.48
C ASN A 116 12.25 -20.10 12.96
N TRP A 117 12.68 -19.13 12.15
CA TRP A 117 13.69 -18.17 12.57
C TRP A 117 13.53 -16.83 11.86
N VAL A 118 14.06 -15.79 12.51
CA VAL A 118 14.16 -14.44 11.97
C VAL A 118 15.61 -13.98 12.09
N LYS A 119 16.19 -13.47 11.01
CA LYS A 119 17.54 -12.89 11.02
C LYS A 119 17.51 -11.45 10.54
N VAL A 120 18.28 -10.59 11.19
CA VAL A 120 18.49 -9.19 10.79
C VAL A 120 19.90 -9.05 10.27
N LEU A 121 20.00 -8.55 9.05
CA LEU A 121 21.21 -8.20 8.33
C LEU A 121 21.43 -6.70 8.52
N ARG A 122 22.54 -6.29 9.15
CA ARG A 122 22.89 -4.88 9.27
C ARG A 122 23.82 -4.49 8.14
N LEU A 123 23.31 -3.71 7.20
CA LEU A 123 24.13 -3.12 6.15
C LEU A 123 24.94 -1.97 6.77
N PRO A 124 26.25 -1.88 6.48
CA PRO A 124 27.01 -0.71 6.87
C PRO A 124 26.40 0.48 6.15
N VAL A 125 25.77 1.36 6.93
CA VAL A 125 25.30 2.64 6.41
C VAL A 125 26.50 3.29 5.74
N ALA A 126 26.36 3.63 4.46
CA ALA A 126 27.23 4.57 3.79
C ALA A 126 27.05 5.93 4.49
N ASN A 127 27.54 6.01 5.73
CA ASN A 127 27.67 7.25 6.43
C ASN A 127 28.46 8.10 5.46
N LYS A 128 27.89 9.25 5.09
CA LYS A 128 28.58 10.36 4.43
C LYS A 128 29.72 10.79 5.36
N ARG A 129 30.69 9.92 5.58
CA ARG A 129 31.90 10.18 6.32
C ARG A 129 32.56 11.25 5.49
N ARG A 130 32.42 12.48 5.97
CA ARG A 130 33.39 13.55 5.76
C ARG A 130 34.74 12.86 5.65
N PRO A 131 35.44 12.96 4.50
CA PRO A 131 36.60 12.12 4.19
C PRO A 131 37.52 12.13 5.40
N GLN A 132 37.47 11.04 6.19
CA GLN A 132 38.39 10.88 7.30
C GLN A 132 39.73 10.72 6.63
N SER A 133 40.64 11.62 6.96
CA SER A 133 41.98 11.73 6.39
C SER A 133 42.56 10.36 6.09
N VAL A 134 42.90 10.16 4.81
CA VAL A 134 43.49 8.97 4.18
C VAL A 134 44.69 8.39 4.96
N ALA A 135 45.24 9.13 5.92
CA ALA A 135 46.35 8.71 6.77
C ALA A 135 46.05 7.59 7.78
N GLN A 136 44.80 7.35 8.20
CA GLN A 136 44.53 6.44 9.34
C GLN A 136 43.93 5.07 8.98
N ARG A 137 43.81 4.73 7.69
CA ARG A 137 43.36 3.40 7.21
C ARG A 137 44.44 2.62 6.45
N ARG A 138 45.68 3.13 6.38
CA ARG A 138 46.69 2.65 5.43
C ARG A 138 47.43 1.36 5.85
N GLU A 139 47.14 0.74 6.99
CA GLU A 139 47.94 -0.40 7.47
C GLU A 139 47.28 -1.79 7.44
N GLU A 140 45.97 -1.96 7.23
CA GLU A 140 45.37 -3.30 7.41
C GLU A 140 44.46 -3.84 6.29
N SER A 141 44.22 -3.11 5.20
CA SER A 141 43.53 -3.68 4.04
C SER A 141 44.24 -3.22 2.78
N GLY A 142 45.05 -4.09 2.18
CA GLY A 142 45.38 -3.94 0.76
C GLY A 142 44.05 -3.75 0.01
N GLY A 143 43.96 -2.70 -0.81
CA GLY A 143 42.72 -2.19 -1.41
C GLY A 143 42.09 -3.12 -2.45
N SER A 144 42.09 -4.41 -2.22
CA SER A 144 41.50 -5.38 -3.13
C SER A 144 39.98 -5.34 -3.06
N THR A 145 39.33 -5.25 -4.21
CA THR A 145 37.87 -5.36 -4.34
C THR A 145 37.52 -6.77 -4.78
N ARG A 146 36.56 -7.42 -4.10
CA ARG A 146 36.05 -8.73 -4.49
C ARG A 146 34.88 -8.58 -5.47
N PHE A 147 34.89 -9.42 -6.49
CA PHE A 147 33.85 -9.54 -7.50
C PHE A 147 33.34 -10.98 -7.50
N LEU A 148 32.03 -11.14 -7.69
CA LEU A 148 31.40 -12.44 -7.88
C LEU A 148 30.94 -12.52 -9.34
N VAL A 149 31.48 -13.50 -10.05
CA VAL A 149 31.15 -13.80 -11.44
C VAL A 149 30.23 -15.02 -11.45
N LYS A 150 29.02 -14.87 -12.00
CA LYS A 150 28.12 -16.01 -12.24
C LYS A 150 28.14 -16.33 -13.74
N PHE A 151 28.29 -17.61 -14.06
CA PHE A 151 28.33 -18.10 -15.44
C PHE A 151 26.95 -18.58 -15.90
N GLU A 152 26.76 -18.73 -17.21
CA GLU A 152 25.51 -19.24 -17.79
C GLU A 152 25.16 -20.67 -17.35
N ASP A 153 26.14 -21.46 -16.91
CA ASP A 153 25.92 -22.80 -16.36
C ASP A 153 25.50 -22.80 -14.88
N GLY A 154 25.34 -21.61 -14.29
CA GLY A 154 24.98 -21.42 -12.87
C GLY A 154 26.15 -21.49 -11.90
N SER A 155 27.37 -21.82 -12.35
CA SER A 155 28.54 -21.80 -11.47
C SER A 155 28.94 -20.38 -11.08
N GLU A 156 29.55 -20.23 -9.90
CA GLU A 156 30.00 -18.95 -9.35
C GLU A 156 31.52 -18.98 -9.10
N GLN A 157 32.20 -17.86 -9.37
CA GLN A 157 33.61 -17.68 -9.06
C GLN A 157 33.85 -16.31 -8.42
N GLU A 158 34.57 -16.28 -7.30
CA GLU A 158 35.04 -15.05 -6.68
C GLU A 158 36.38 -14.64 -7.29
N VAL A 159 36.46 -13.40 -7.77
CA VAL A 159 37.65 -12.79 -8.38
C VAL A 159 38.01 -11.58 -7.54
N THR A 160 39.26 -11.51 -7.09
CA THR A 160 39.77 -10.38 -6.33
C THR A 160 40.64 -9.54 -7.26
N LEU A 161 40.33 -8.25 -7.41
CA LEU A 161 41.14 -7.29 -8.17
C LEU A 161 41.78 -6.31 -7.21
N GLU A 162 43.04 -5.92 -7.47
CA GLU A 162 43.70 -4.86 -6.70
C GLU A 162 43.14 -3.48 -7.09
N GLU A 163 43.14 -2.52 -6.16
CA GLU A 163 42.60 -1.17 -6.39
C GLU A 163 43.16 -0.50 -7.65
N ASN A 164 44.44 -0.74 -7.93
CA ASN A 164 45.16 -0.20 -9.08
C ASN A 164 44.62 -0.73 -10.43
N GLU A 165 43.92 -1.86 -10.45
CA GLU A 165 43.33 -2.45 -11.66
C GLU A 165 41.92 -1.89 -11.95
N VAL A 166 41.32 -1.15 -11.00
CA VAL A 166 39.89 -0.75 -11.00
C VAL A 166 39.70 0.73 -11.40
N GLU A 167 40.69 1.37 -12.03
CA GLU A 167 40.62 2.81 -12.37
C GLU A 167 39.46 3.19 -13.30
N ASN A 168 38.88 2.23 -14.04
CA ASN A 168 37.76 2.48 -14.95
C ASN A 168 36.68 1.41 -14.79
N GLU A 169 35.51 1.76 -14.23
CA GLU A 169 34.42 0.80 -13.96
C GLU A 169 33.92 0.10 -15.22
N ASP A 170 33.85 0.82 -16.36
CA ASP A 170 33.47 0.24 -17.65
C ASP A 170 34.47 -0.85 -18.10
N ALA A 171 35.73 -0.74 -17.69
CA ALA A 171 36.76 -1.74 -17.97
C ALA A 171 36.74 -2.90 -16.97
N VAL A 172 36.14 -2.75 -15.78
CA VAL A 172 36.13 -3.80 -14.75
C VAL A 172 35.39 -5.03 -15.24
N GLU A 173 34.21 -4.85 -15.85
CA GLU A 173 33.45 -5.97 -16.39
C GLU A 173 34.23 -6.69 -17.50
N GLU A 174 34.93 -5.94 -18.36
CA GLU A 174 35.77 -6.50 -19.41
C GLU A 174 37.01 -7.22 -18.84
N ILE A 175 37.69 -6.65 -17.84
CA ILE A 175 38.86 -7.21 -17.17
C ILE A 175 38.48 -8.51 -16.47
N VAL A 176 37.40 -8.49 -15.68
CA VAL A 176 36.87 -9.68 -15.01
C VAL A 176 36.48 -10.73 -16.04
N THR A 177 35.73 -10.35 -17.08
CA THR A 177 35.31 -11.29 -18.13
C THR A 177 36.50 -11.89 -18.89
N ARG A 178 37.53 -11.10 -19.19
CA ARG A 178 38.74 -11.55 -19.89
C ARG A 178 39.56 -12.52 -19.02
N ARG A 179 39.78 -12.18 -17.74
CA ARG A 179 40.50 -13.02 -16.77
C ARG A 179 39.78 -14.35 -16.57
N THR A 180 38.45 -14.29 -16.51
CA THR A 180 37.61 -15.47 -16.28
C THR A 180 37.48 -16.35 -17.52
N ARG A 181 37.33 -15.77 -18.72
CA ARG A 181 37.33 -16.53 -19.99
C ARG A 181 38.67 -17.21 -20.23
N ALA A 182 39.78 -16.55 -19.92
CA ALA A 182 41.11 -17.15 -20.02
C ALA A 182 41.28 -18.35 -19.07
N ALA A 183 40.64 -18.33 -17.90
CA ALA A 183 40.75 -19.39 -16.91
C ALA A 183 39.82 -20.59 -17.17
N GLN A 184 38.57 -20.36 -17.58
CA GLN A 184 37.55 -21.42 -17.64
C GLN A 184 36.85 -21.59 -19.00
N GLY A 185 36.99 -20.65 -19.94
CA GLY A 185 36.31 -20.71 -21.25
C GLY A 185 34.77 -20.60 -21.21
N LYS A 186 34.17 -20.34 -20.03
CA LYS A 186 32.72 -20.25 -19.83
C LYS A 186 32.17 -18.87 -20.18
N ARG A 187 30.90 -18.82 -20.61
CA ARG A 187 30.18 -17.55 -20.82
C ARG A 187 29.71 -16.99 -19.47
N VAL A 188 29.98 -15.71 -19.26
CA VAL A 188 29.61 -14.97 -18.05
C VAL A 188 28.15 -14.52 -18.19
N ALA A 189 27.33 -14.82 -17.18
CA ALA A 189 25.93 -14.37 -17.10
C ALA A 189 25.84 -12.96 -16.50
N PHE A 190 26.52 -12.72 -15.38
CA PHE A 190 26.69 -11.38 -14.81
C PHE A 190 27.92 -11.29 -13.91
N VAL A 191 28.36 -10.05 -13.67
CA VAL A 191 29.40 -9.70 -12.70
C VAL A 191 28.78 -8.83 -11.62
N SER A 192 29.08 -9.13 -10.35
CA SER A 192 28.64 -8.30 -9.23
C SER A 192 29.81 -7.90 -8.35
N ARG A 193 29.82 -6.64 -7.92
CA ARG A 193 30.85 -6.10 -7.04
C ARG A 193 30.44 -6.29 -5.59
N GLU A 194 31.37 -6.72 -4.74
CA GLU A 194 31.12 -6.73 -3.30
C GLU A 194 30.93 -5.29 -2.83
N HIS A 195 29.77 -5.00 -2.27
CA HIS A 195 29.46 -3.69 -1.74
C HIS A 195 29.92 -3.55 -0.29
N CYS A 196 29.64 -4.58 0.50
CA CYS A 196 29.98 -4.61 1.91
C CYS A 196 29.83 -5.99 2.54
N VAL A 197 30.37 -6.12 3.75
CA VAL A 197 30.10 -7.22 4.67
C VAL A 197 28.99 -6.79 5.64
N ALA A 198 27.89 -7.54 5.69
CA ALA A 198 26.78 -7.29 6.60
C ALA A 198 26.80 -8.29 7.76
N SER A 199 26.67 -7.77 8.98
CA SER A 199 26.56 -8.62 10.16
C SER A 199 25.18 -9.27 10.22
N VAL A 200 25.12 -10.58 10.35
CA VAL A 200 23.89 -11.36 10.50
C VAL A 200 23.63 -11.63 11.98
N ARG A 201 22.43 -11.32 12.45
CA ARG A 201 22.01 -11.59 13.83
C ARG A 201 20.69 -12.35 13.84
N ALA A 202 20.66 -13.50 14.51
CA ALA A 202 19.41 -14.20 14.79
C ALA A 202 18.61 -13.41 15.84
N VAL A 203 17.31 -13.27 15.62
CA VAL A 203 16.40 -12.58 16.54
C VAL A 203 15.58 -13.62 17.29
N GLY A 204 15.68 -13.62 18.61
CA GLY A 204 14.95 -14.52 19.49
C GLY A 204 15.09 -16.01 19.15
N TYR A 205 14.22 -16.81 19.76
CA TYR A 205 14.00 -18.21 19.41
C TYR A 205 12.50 -18.42 19.29
N PHE A 206 12.05 -18.91 18.12
CA PHE A 206 10.64 -19.11 17.83
C PHE A 206 10.42 -20.54 17.36
N SER A 207 9.36 -21.20 17.84
CA SER A 207 8.92 -22.48 17.28
C SER A 207 8.38 -22.31 15.86
N LYS A 208 7.52 -21.30 15.67
CA LYS A 208 7.03 -20.89 14.35
C LYS A 208 6.70 -19.41 14.31
N VAL A 209 7.24 -18.70 13.33
CA VAL A 209 6.98 -17.30 13.08
C VAL A 209 5.79 -17.19 12.14
N ARG A 210 4.71 -16.54 12.59
CA ARG A 210 3.52 -16.31 11.75
C ARG A 210 3.66 -15.06 10.90
N HIS A 211 4.23 -14.00 11.48
CA HIS A 211 4.41 -12.74 10.80
C HIS A 211 5.57 -11.94 11.40
N VAL A 212 6.24 -11.16 10.56
CA VAL A 212 7.21 -10.15 11.01
C VAL A 212 7.07 -8.86 10.20
N ALA A 213 7.25 -7.72 10.85
CA ALA A 213 7.27 -6.43 10.19
C ALA A 213 8.27 -5.46 10.86
N TRP A 214 8.84 -4.58 10.03
CA TRP A 214 9.52 -3.39 10.52
C TRP A 214 8.52 -2.46 11.21
N HIS A 215 8.91 -1.90 12.33
CA HIS A 215 8.11 -0.94 13.04
C HIS A 215 7.97 0.36 12.21
N PRO A 216 6.76 0.88 11.95
CA PRO A 216 6.55 1.95 10.99
C PRO A 216 7.20 3.30 11.34
N LEU A 217 7.39 3.55 12.63
CA LEU A 217 8.02 4.78 13.13
C LEU A 217 9.45 4.56 13.64
N SER A 218 10.03 3.37 13.40
CA SER A 218 11.39 3.09 13.83
C SER A 218 12.11 2.09 12.93
N ASP A 219 13.23 2.51 12.36
CA ASP A 219 14.15 1.67 11.58
C ASP A 219 14.96 0.67 12.42
N ALA A 220 14.80 0.73 13.74
CA ALA A 220 15.53 -0.08 14.70
C ALA A 220 14.64 -1.11 15.40
N HIS A 221 13.33 -1.12 15.17
CA HIS A 221 12.44 -2.06 15.84
C HIS A 221 11.77 -2.98 14.82
N ILE A 222 11.68 -4.25 15.18
CA ILE A 222 10.87 -5.23 14.48
C ILE A 222 9.82 -5.80 15.41
N VAL A 223 8.66 -6.11 14.84
CA VAL A 223 7.54 -6.71 15.55
C VAL A 223 7.34 -8.11 14.98
N ILE A 224 7.42 -9.11 15.84
CA ILE A 224 7.27 -10.53 15.51
C ILE A 224 5.97 -11.04 16.14
N LEU A 225 5.15 -11.73 15.36
CA LEU A 225 4.01 -12.50 15.83
C LEU A 225 4.35 -14.00 15.70
N SER A 226 4.46 -14.68 16.83
CA SER A 226 4.77 -16.12 16.88
C SER A 226 3.51 -16.99 16.89
N ASP A 227 3.70 -18.29 16.77
CA ASP A 227 2.67 -19.32 16.95
C ASP A 227 2.24 -19.51 18.40
N ALA A 228 3.08 -19.10 19.36
CA ALA A 228 2.70 -18.96 20.76
C ALA A 228 1.73 -17.79 21.00
N GLU A 229 1.20 -17.18 19.94
CA GLU A 229 0.25 -16.08 20.01
C GLU A 229 0.83 -14.87 20.73
N GLU A 230 2.15 -14.69 20.66
CA GLU A 230 2.83 -13.58 21.29
C GLU A 230 3.21 -12.51 20.25
N VAL A 231 3.00 -11.25 20.59
CA VAL A 231 3.54 -10.11 19.85
C VAL A 231 4.77 -9.63 20.59
N ALA A 232 5.93 -9.86 20.00
CA ALA A 232 7.23 -9.51 20.56
C ALA A 232 7.86 -8.37 19.75
N VAL A 233 8.34 -7.34 20.44
CA VAL A 233 9.03 -6.19 19.85
C VAL A 233 10.51 -6.28 20.18
N PHE A 234 11.37 -6.25 19.17
CA PHE A 234 12.82 -6.34 19.33
C PHE A 234 13.48 -5.06 18.82
N ASN A 235 14.49 -4.60 19.54
CA ASN A 235 15.36 -3.50 19.12
C ASN A 235 16.64 -4.05 18.48
N THR A 236 16.77 -3.86 17.18
CA THR A 236 17.90 -4.38 16.38
C THR A 236 19.23 -3.69 16.68
N LYS A 237 19.21 -2.55 17.40
CA LYS A 237 20.44 -1.89 17.88
C LYS A 237 20.96 -2.49 19.20
N GLN A 238 20.11 -3.19 19.94
CA GLN A 238 20.44 -3.80 21.22
C GLN A 238 20.63 -5.31 21.07
N ASP A 239 20.57 -6.04 22.19
CA ASP A 239 20.53 -7.49 22.20
C ASP A 239 19.20 -7.99 21.60
N VAL A 240 19.29 -8.69 20.48
CA VAL A 240 18.13 -9.26 19.77
C VAL A 240 17.75 -10.65 20.28
N SER A 241 18.45 -11.20 21.27
CA SER A 241 18.11 -12.49 21.87
C SER A 241 16.86 -12.42 22.77
N LYS A 242 16.53 -11.23 23.28
CA LYS A 242 15.38 -10.98 24.16
C LYS A 242 14.50 -9.86 23.60
N PRO A 243 13.18 -10.03 23.62
CA PRO A 243 12.27 -8.96 23.23
C PRO A 243 12.30 -7.82 24.26
N GLU A 244 12.23 -6.59 23.78
CA GLU A 244 12.07 -5.40 24.61
C GLU A 244 10.65 -5.32 25.19
N GLN A 245 9.66 -5.78 24.42
CA GLN A 245 8.29 -6.00 24.88
C GLN A 245 7.77 -7.33 24.36
N CYS A 246 7.04 -8.06 25.20
CA CYS A 246 6.28 -9.23 24.78
C CYS A 246 4.83 -9.09 25.28
N HIS A 247 3.88 -9.33 24.37
CA HIS A 247 2.46 -9.28 24.63
C HIS A 247 1.82 -10.60 24.22
N MET A 248 1.34 -11.36 25.19
CA MET A 248 0.50 -12.52 24.92
C MET A 248 -0.85 -12.05 24.38
N LEU A 249 -1.18 -12.45 23.15
CA LEU A 249 -2.53 -12.38 22.62
C LEU A 249 -3.29 -13.56 23.23
N ASP A 250 -4.11 -13.29 24.24
CA ASP A 250 -4.94 -14.30 24.87
C ASP A 250 -6.07 -14.71 23.90
N PHE A 251 -5.75 -15.52 22.89
CA PHE A 251 -6.78 -16.09 22.04
C PHE A 251 -7.47 -17.22 22.81
N PRO A 252 -8.81 -17.27 22.81
CA PRO A 252 -9.52 -18.33 23.48
C PRO A 252 -9.08 -19.68 22.91
N ALA A 253 -8.57 -20.55 23.80
CA ALA A 253 -7.94 -21.84 23.46
C ALA A 253 -8.77 -22.78 22.56
N LYS A 254 -10.06 -22.49 22.35
CA LYS A 254 -10.96 -23.20 21.44
C LYS A 254 -10.74 -22.88 19.96
N ALA A 255 -9.94 -21.86 19.61
CA ALA A 255 -9.56 -21.53 18.23
C ALA A 255 -8.27 -22.24 17.74
N ARG A 256 -7.76 -23.22 18.52
CA ARG A 256 -6.43 -23.83 18.32
C ARG A 256 -6.36 -25.03 17.36
N ILE A 257 -7.45 -25.40 16.67
CA ILE A 257 -7.58 -26.74 16.06
C ILE A 257 -7.99 -26.71 14.58
N ASP A 258 -7.36 -25.88 13.77
CA ASP A 258 -7.33 -26.14 12.34
C ASP A 258 -5.89 -26.14 11.83
N ASP A 259 -5.41 -27.31 11.41
CA ASP A 259 -4.12 -27.51 10.74
C ASP A 259 -4.02 -26.72 9.42
N SER A 260 -5.13 -26.13 8.96
CA SER A 260 -5.17 -25.10 7.91
C SER A 260 -4.60 -23.74 8.35
N GLY A 261 -4.30 -23.57 9.64
CA GLY A 261 -3.44 -22.53 10.18
C GLY A 261 -3.81 -21.12 9.73
N GLY A 262 -5.11 -20.76 9.81
CA GLY A 262 -5.64 -19.46 9.40
C GLY A 262 -4.67 -18.33 9.77
N LYS A 263 -3.89 -17.89 8.78
CA LYS A 263 -2.73 -17.02 9.00
C LYS A 263 -3.23 -15.73 9.61
N ALA A 264 -2.74 -15.39 10.80
CA ALA A 264 -3.01 -14.10 11.38
C ALA A 264 -2.35 -13.03 10.48
N VAL A 265 -3.17 -12.20 9.83
CA VAL A 265 -2.72 -11.09 8.99
C VAL A 265 -2.75 -9.83 9.83
N LEU A 266 -1.61 -9.15 9.93
CA LEU A 266 -1.51 -7.85 10.56
C LEU A 266 -1.69 -6.77 9.48
N GLU A 267 -2.75 -5.98 9.58
CA GLU A 267 -3.00 -4.83 8.73
C GLU A 267 -2.85 -3.55 9.55
N ARG A 268 -2.01 -2.63 9.08
CA ARG A 268 -1.84 -1.33 9.72
C ARG A 268 -2.98 -0.40 9.32
N ASP A 269 -3.48 0.36 10.27
CA ASP A 269 -4.39 1.46 9.98
C ASP A 269 -3.72 2.55 9.13
N ALA A 270 -4.38 2.91 8.02
CA ALA A 270 -3.85 3.88 7.06
C ALA A 270 -3.75 5.31 7.59
N THR A 271 -4.56 5.71 8.57
CA THR A 271 -4.58 7.09 9.09
C THR A 271 -4.00 7.22 10.51
N ASP A 272 -3.94 6.15 11.29
CA ASP A 272 -3.37 6.15 12.63
C ASP A 272 -2.32 5.03 12.77
N PRO A 273 -1.01 5.34 12.68
CA PRO A 273 0.05 4.34 12.84
C PRO A 273 -0.01 3.53 14.14
N ARG A 274 -0.72 4.02 15.15
CA ARG A 274 -0.81 3.39 16.47
C ARG A 274 -1.76 2.21 16.48
N LEU A 275 -2.61 2.05 15.48
CA LEU A 275 -3.60 0.98 15.42
C LEU A 275 -3.16 -0.08 14.41
N ILE A 276 -3.09 -1.33 14.88
CA ILE A 276 -2.80 -2.51 14.07
C ILE A 276 -3.96 -3.47 14.23
N TYR A 277 -4.53 -3.91 13.11
CA TYR A 277 -5.60 -4.90 13.06
C TYR A 277 -4.98 -6.28 12.86
N CYS A 278 -5.25 -7.21 13.77
CA CYS A 278 -4.87 -8.60 13.66
C CYS A 278 -6.08 -9.42 13.23
N LEU A 279 -6.06 -9.88 11.98
CA LEU A 279 -7.13 -10.62 11.32
C LEU A 279 -6.79 -12.10 11.33
N HIS A 280 -7.69 -12.95 11.79
CA HIS A 280 -7.52 -14.40 11.70
C HIS A 280 -8.87 -15.06 11.39
N SER A 281 -8.85 -16.34 11.05
CA SER A 281 -10.06 -17.08 10.63
C SER A 281 -11.21 -16.99 11.62
N THR A 282 -10.90 -16.90 12.91
CA THR A 282 -11.87 -16.87 14.02
C THR A 282 -12.20 -15.47 14.55
N GLY A 283 -11.59 -14.40 14.05
CA GLY A 283 -11.85 -13.06 14.59
C GLY A 283 -10.91 -11.95 14.15
N VAL A 284 -11.14 -10.77 14.72
CA VAL A 284 -10.33 -9.57 14.55
C VAL A 284 -10.04 -8.92 15.90
N HIS A 285 -8.76 -8.65 16.12
CA HIS A 285 -8.26 -7.87 17.25
C HIS A 285 -7.72 -6.52 16.78
N VAL A 286 -7.90 -5.50 17.60
CA VAL A 286 -7.28 -4.19 17.45
C VAL A 286 -6.18 -4.07 18.50
N ILE A 287 -4.96 -3.87 18.04
CA ILE A 287 -3.78 -3.65 18.86
C ILE A 287 -3.47 -2.16 18.80
N ASN A 288 -3.53 -1.48 19.94
CA ASN A 288 -3.12 -0.10 20.08
C ASN A 288 -1.71 -0.04 20.67
N VAL A 289 -0.77 0.43 19.86
CA VAL A 289 0.64 0.65 20.20
C VAL A 289 0.88 2.14 20.47
N SER A 290 0.13 2.72 21.42
CA SER A 290 0.18 4.16 21.73
C SER A 290 1.56 4.65 22.19
N TRP A 291 2.37 3.78 22.81
CA TRP A 291 3.73 4.06 23.22
C TRP A 291 4.66 4.45 22.07
N VAL A 292 4.30 4.12 20.84
CA VAL A 292 5.10 4.42 19.65
C VAL A 292 5.31 5.93 19.47
N SER A 293 4.27 6.74 19.70
CA SER A 293 4.38 8.20 19.64
C SER A 293 5.28 8.73 20.76
N ALA A 294 5.24 8.09 21.93
CA ALA A 294 6.12 8.42 23.03
C ALA A 294 7.59 8.05 22.70
N LEU A 295 7.82 6.96 21.94
CA LEU A 295 9.15 6.63 21.43
C LEU A 295 9.70 7.70 20.49
N ALA A 296 8.87 8.14 19.54
CA ALA A 296 9.24 9.17 18.59
C ALA A 296 9.59 10.49 19.28
N SER A 297 9.00 10.76 20.45
CA SER A 297 9.33 11.91 21.30
C SER A 297 10.59 11.73 22.16
N GLY A 298 11.31 10.61 22.02
CA GLY A 298 12.57 10.34 22.73
C GLY A 298 12.41 9.77 24.14
N LYS A 299 11.21 9.37 24.56
CA LYS A 299 11.00 8.72 25.86
C LYS A 299 11.58 7.31 25.85
N GLN A 300 12.16 6.89 26.98
CA GLN A 300 12.73 5.55 27.15
C GLN A 300 11.64 4.50 27.25
N PHE A 301 11.83 3.36 26.57
CA PHE A 301 10.87 2.26 26.44
C PHE A 301 10.35 1.70 27.77
N THR A 302 11.21 1.69 28.80
CA THR A 302 10.90 1.19 30.15
C THR A 302 9.81 1.99 30.87
N THR A 303 9.58 3.24 30.44
CA THR A 303 8.61 4.17 31.05
C THR A 303 7.29 4.23 30.29
N LEU A 304 7.14 3.44 29.22
CA LEU A 304 6.03 3.59 28.30
C LEU A 304 4.83 2.70 28.64
N PRO A 305 3.60 3.15 28.34
CA PRO A 305 2.40 2.34 28.52
C PRO A 305 2.48 1.07 27.66
N LYS A 306 2.02 -0.05 28.20
CA LYS A 306 1.94 -1.32 27.46
C LYS A 306 0.96 -1.19 26.28
N SER A 307 1.24 -1.89 25.19
CA SER A 307 0.26 -2.06 24.10
C SER A 307 -1.04 -2.63 24.65
N SER A 308 -2.19 -2.11 24.21
CA SER A 308 -3.50 -2.67 24.57
C SER A 308 -4.09 -3.45 23.40
N VAL A 309 -4.51 -4.68 23.64
CA VAL A 309 -5.15 -5.54 22.63
C VAL A 309 -6.63 -5.66 22.98
N ARG A 310 -7.51 -5.42 22.00
CA ARG A 310 -8.96 -5.57 22.17
C ARG A 310 -9.51 -6.45 21.07
N HIS A 311 -10.23 -7.50 21.44
CA HIS A 311 -11.02 -8.30 20.49
C HIS A 311 -12.25 -7.49 20.07
N VAL A 312 -12.42 -7.26 18.76
CA VAL A 312 -13.49 -6.41 18.21
C VAL A 312 -14.54 -7.23 17.49
N PHE A 313 -14.15 -8.37 16.93
CA PHE A 313 -15.06 -9.26 16.21
C PHE A 313 -14.60 -10.70 16.39
N GLY A 314 -15.51 -11.63 16.65
CA GLY A 314 -15.21 -13.05 16.74
C GLY A 314 -16.28 -13.87 16.07
N VAL A 315 -15.85 -14.89 15.33
CA VAL A 315 -16.72 -15.91 14.77
C VAL A 315 -16.77 -17.06 15.76
N SER A 316 -17.93 -17.26 16.40
CA SER A 316 -18.13 -18.44 17.23
C SER A 316 -18.13 -19.68 16.34
N PRO A 317 -17.26 -20.68 16.56
CA PRO A 317 -17.40 -21.96 15.88
C PRO A 317 -18.74 -22.55 16.29
N ASN A 318 -19.65 -22.76 15.33
CA ASN A 318 -20.95 -23.37 15.60
C ASN A 318 -20.73 -24.73 16.28
N SER A 319 -21.01 -24.83 17.57
CA SER A 319 -20.87 -26.05 18.37
C SER A 319 -21.99 -27.07 18.11
N THR A 320 -22.67 -26.97 16.98
CA THR A 320 -23.80 -27.85 16.65
C THR A 320 -23.27 -29.14 16.06
N GLY A 321 -23.19 -30.18 16.91
CA GLY A 321 -22.88 -31.57 16.56
C GLY A 321 -23.91 -32.26 15.66
N SER A 322 -24.34 -31.60 14.59
CA SER A 322 -25.21 -32.17 13.56
C SER A 322 -24.35 -32.77 12.44
N LEU A 323 -24.11 -34.08 12.55
CA LEU A 323 -23.27 -34.92 11.67
C LEU A 323 -23.72 -35.03 10.19
N GLY A 324 -24.57 -34.13 9.66
CA GLY A 324 -25.30 -34.38 8.42
C GLY A 324 -25.14 -33.40 7.25
N ARG A 325 -24.59 -32.21 7.46
CA ARG A 325 -24.45 -31.22 6.37
C ARG A 325 -23.11 -30.52 6.45
N SER A 326 -22.38 -30.50 5.34
CA SER A 326 -21.18 -29.71 5.12
C SER A 326 -21.55 -28.22 5.12
N GLU A 327 -21.84 -27.66 6.29
CA GLU A 327 -22.00 -26.22 6.47
C GLU A 327 -20.63 -25.55 6.34
N VAL A 328 -20.56 -24.56 5.45
CA VAL A 328 -19.37 -23.75 5.22
C VAL A 328 -19.09 -22.97 6.51
N VAL A 329 -17.95 -23.27 7.15
CA VAL A 329 -17.51 -22.52 8.34
C VAL A 329 -17.30 -21.06 7.94
N PRO A 330 -17.91 -20.09 8.64
CA PRO A 330 -17.78 -18.67 8.33
C PRO A 330 -16.40 -18.13 8.73
N ASN A 331 -15.36 -18.51 7.99
CA ASN A 331 -14.00 -18.01 8.23
C ASN A 331 -13.85 -16.58 7.70
N VAL A 332 -13.14 -15.71 8.41
CA VAL A 332 -12.73 -14.41 7.86
C VAL A 332 -11.65 -14.62 6.80
N VAL A 333 -11.92 -14.23 5.55
CA VAL A 333 -11.01 -14.39 4.39
C VAL A 333 -10.32 -13.08 4.03
N GLY A 334 -10.89 -11.95 4.39
CA GLY A 334 -10.24 -10.66 4.23
C GLY A 334 -10.87 -9.61 5.13
N ALA A 335 -10.09 -8.58 5.45
CA ALA A 335 -10.65 -7.38 6.04
C ALA A 335 -10.04 -6.15 5.37
N ARG A 336 -10.74 -5.03 5.50
CA ARG A 336 -10.22 -3.73 5.12
C ARG A 336 -10.79 -2.67 6.03
N VAL A 337 -9.93 -1.80 6.52
CA VAL A 337 -10.33 -0.65 7.33
C VAL A 337 -10.78 0.47 6.39
N VAL A 338 -11.98 0.97 6.59
CA VAL A 338 -12.53 2.12 5.86
C VAL A 338 -12.87 3.21 6.86
N LYS A 339 -12.12 4.32 6.76
CA LYS A 339 -12.43 5.55 7.49
C LYS A 339 -13.21 6.50 6.61
N ASN A 340 -14.34 6.96 7.12
CA ASN A 340 -15.12 8.00 6.48
C ASN A 340 -15.55 9.02 7.55
N VAL A 341 -15.44 10.31 7.24
CA VAL A 341 -15.87 11.40 8.13
C VAL A 341 -17.33 11.23 8.56
N ASN A 342 -18.17 10.67 7.68
CA ASN A 342 -19.61 10.50 7.92
C ASN A 342 -19.96 9.21 8.67
N PHE A 343 -19.18 8.15 8.50
CA PHE A 343 -19.50 6.82 9.04
C PHE A 343 -18.57 6.38 10.18
N GLY A 344 -17.54 7.19 10.47
CA GLY A 344 -16.50 6.88 11.44
C GLY A 344 -15.53 5.81 10.94
N HIS A 345 -15.09 5.00 11.87
CA HIS A 345 -14.15 3.91 11.77
C HIS A 345 -14.89 2.59 11.48
N LEU A 346 -14.93 2.18 10.22
CA LEU A 346 -15.55 0.92 9.81
C LEU A 346 -14.50 -0.12 9.44
N LEU A 347 -14.77 -1.36 9.78
CA LEU A 347 -14.00 -2.53 9.36
C LEU A 347 -14.91 -3.39 8.49
N LEU A 348 -14.58 -3.50 7.21
CA LEU A 348 -15.26 -4.38 6.27
C LEU A 348 -14.58 -5.75 6.29
N LEU A 349 -15.32 -6.78 6.65
CA LEU A 349 -14.88 -8.16 6.71
C LEU A 349 -15.51 -8.92 5.56
N ARG A 350 -14.72 -9.71 4.82
CA ARG A 350 -15.20 -10.68 3.85
C ARG A 350 -15.08 -12.06 4.47
N LEU A 351 -16.20 -12.76 4.59
CA LEU A 351 -16.25 -14.14 5.07
C LEU A 351 -16.04 -15.14 3.92
N ALA A 352 -15.69 -16.38 4.26
CA ALA A 352 -15.48 -17.48 3.31
C ALA A 352 -16.75 -17.87 2.55
N SER A 353 -17.91 -17.59 3.14
CA SER A 353 -19.21 -17.66 2.48
C SER A 353 -19.36 -16.67 1.31
N GLY A 354 -18.44 -15.70 1.18
CA GLY A 354 -18.54 -14.58 0.24
C GLY A 354 -19.37 -13.40 0.77
N SER A 355 -19.98 -13.52 1.95
CA SER A 355 -20.70 -12.41 2.58
C SER A 355 -19.74 -11.37 3.14
N PHE A 356 -20.19 -10.11 3.16
CA PHE A 356 -19.47 -9.02 3.80
C PHE A 356 -20.15 -8.63 5.11
N GLU A 357 -19.36 -8.45 6.16
CA GLU A 357 -19.81 -7.88 7.43
C GLU A 357 -19.14 -6.52 7.65
N ILE A 358 -19.88 -5.58 8.23
CA ILE A 358 -19.38 -4.24 8.52
C ILE A 358 -19.40 -4.05 10.02
N VAL A 359 -18.22 -3.91 10.61
CA VAL A 359 -18.04 -3.71 12.05
C VAL A 359 -17.69 -2.24 12.31
N ASN A 360 -18.50 -1.55 13.11
CA ASN A 360 -18.19 -0.17 13.50
C ASN A 360 -17.23 -0.16 14.69
N VAL A 361 -15.95 0.06 14.39
CA VAL A 361 -14.86 0.10 15.37
C VAL A 361 -14.90 1.39 16.19
N SER A 362 -15.56 2.46 15.72
CA SER A 362 -15.67 3.74 16.44
C SER A 362 -16.31 3.59 17.82
N ALA A 363 -17.32 2.71 17.91
CA ALA A 363 -18.01 2.43 19.16
C ALA A 363 -17.10 1.70 20.17
N ALA A 364 -16.24 0.80 19.67
CA ALA A 364 -15.29 0.05 20.49
C ALA A 364 -13.97 0.81 20.80
N SER A 365 -13.62 1.84 20.01
CA SER A 365 -12.35 2.58 20.14
C SER A 365 -12.45 3.83 21.03
N SER A 366 -13.64 4.40 21.22
CA SER A 366 -13.85 5.55 22.13
C SER A 366 -13.41 5.26 23.58
N GLU A 367 -13.56 4.02 24.05
CA GLU A 367 -13.08 3.61 25.37
C GLU A 367 -11.57 3.36 25.42
N LEU A 368 -10.93 2.96 24.30
CA LEU A 368 -9.48 2.78 24.22
C LEU A 368 -8.73 4.11 24.37
N LEU A 369 -9.32 5.21 23.89
CA LEU A 369 -8.75 6.55 24.07
C LEU A 369 -8.95 7.09 25.50
N LYS A 370 -10.01 6.64 26.20
CA LYS A 370 -10.27 7.05 27.60
C LYS A 370 -9.31 6.42 28.60
N GLY A 371 -8.88 5.17 28.39
CA GLY A 371 -7.94 4.49 29.28
C GLY A 371 -6.55 5.15 29.35
N VAL A 372 -6.12 5.83 28.28
CA VAL A 372 -4.80 6.47 28.20
C VAL A 372 -4.73 7.81 28.96
N LEU A 373 -5.87 8.48 29.18
CA LEU A 373 -5.92 9.78 29.85
C LEU A 373 -5.98 9.69 31.38
N VAL A 374 -6.34 8.54 31.95
CA VAL A 374 -6.59 8.42 33.41
C VAL A 374 -5.32 8.10 34.21
N ASP A 375 -4.25 7.60 33.59
CA ASP A 375 -3.03 7.18 34.29
C ASP A 375 -1.99 8.30 34.50
N SER A 376 -2.27 9.54 34.10
CA SER A 376 -1.30 10.65 34.21
C SER A 376 -1.39 11.47 35.51
N SER A 377 -2.31 11.14 36.42
CA SER A 377 -2.51 11.93 37.65
C SER A 377 -2.78 11.04 38.87
N SER A 378 -1.76 10.30 39.33
CA SER A 378 -1.58 9.99 40.76
C SER A 378 -0.24 9.30 41.02
N SER A 379 0.75 10.03 41.53
CA SER A 379 1.89 9.41 42.24
C SER A 379 2.37 10.27 43.41
N SER A 380 1.76 10.02 44.56
CA SER A 380 2.34 10.07 45.93
C SER A 380 1.17 9.65 46.84
N VAL A 381 1.24 8.61 47.67
CA VAL A 381 2.04 8.46 48.89
C VAL A 381 2.05 6.97 49.29
N LEU A 382 3.14 6.57 49.96
CA LEU A 382 3.41 5.27 50.60
C LEU A 382 2.26 4.69 51.43
N SER A 383 2.10 3.36 51.47
CA SER A 383 2.12 2.55 52.71
C SER A 383 1.88 1.05 52.46
N ALA A 384 2.60 0.26 53.24
CA ALA A 384 2.58 -1.19 53.30
C ALA A 384 1.30 -1.74 53.94
N SER A 385 0.65 -2.72 53.31
CA SER A 385 0.10 -3.92 53.96
C SER A 385 -0.54 -4.83 52.89
N GLY A 386 -0.25 -6.13 52.97
CA GLY A 386 -0.78 -7.12 52.06
C GLY A 386 -2.21 -7.50 52.41
N VAL A 387 -3.17 -7.07 51.59
CA VAL A 387 -4.48 -7.73 51.38
C VAL A 387 -4.91 -7.42 49.95
N GLN A 388 -5.07 -8.43 49.10
CA GLN A 388 -5.62 -8.25 47.75
C GLN A 388 -7.15 -8.01 47.81
N PRO A 389 -7.69 -6.93 47.22
CA PRO A 389 -9.11 -6.83 46.98
C PRO A 389 -9.41 -7.30 45.55
N ARG A 390 -10.12 -8.43 45.43
CA ARG A 390 -10.89 -8.75 44.21
C ARG A 390 -12.00 -7.71 44.07
N LYS A 391 -11.80 -6.70 43.21
CA LYS A 391 -12.87 -5.78 42.78
C LYS A 391 -13.56 -6.37 41.55
N THR A 392 -14.62 -7.13 41.77
CA THR A 392 -15.68 -7.33 40.77
C THR A 392 -16.47 -6.02 40.64
N LEU A 393 -16.56 -5.48 39.42
CA LEU A 393 -17.40 -4.33 39.11
C LEU A 393 -18.89 -4.68 39.26
N PRO A 394 -19.75 -3.78 39.77
CA PRO A 394 -21.20 -4.01 39.82
C PRO A 394 -21.80 -4.04 38.42
N GLY A 395 -22.57 -5.10 38.13
CA GLY A 395 -23.30 -5.30 36.88
C GLY A 395 -24.54 -4.41 36.76
N THR A 396 -24.36 -3.09 36.63
CA THR A 396 -25.48 -2.13 36.59
C THR A 396 -25.42 -1.13 35.44
N LEU A 397 -24.71 -1.44 34.35
CA LEU A 397 -24.75 -0.64 33.11
C LEU A 397 -25.10 -1.44 31.84
N ALA A 398 -25.29 -2.76 31.94
CA ALA A 398 -25.72 -3.59 30.81
C ALA A 398 -27.24 -3.58 30.57
N SER A 399 -28.04 -2.99 31.46
CA SER A 399 -29.52 -3.07 31.40
C SER A 399 -30.22 -1.89 30.71
N MET A 400 -29.51 -0.90 30.16
CA MET A 400 -30.13 0.30 29.55
C MET A 400 -30.15 0.31 28.01
N ALA A 401 -29.61 -0.71 27.33
CA ALA A 401 -29.60 -0.78 25.86
C ALA A 401 -30.73 -1.63 25.26
N SER A 402 -31.60 -2.23 26.07
CA SER A 402 -32.67 -3.12 25.59
C SER A 402 -33.98 -2.86 26.33
N SER A 403 -34.68 -1.76 26.01
CA SER A 403 -36.13 -1.57 26.19
C SER A 403 -36.58 -0.16 25.79
N LYS A 404 -37.08 0.04 24.55
CA LYS A 404 -38.31 0.80 24.28
C LYS A 404 -38.64 0.84 22.78
N SER A 405 -39.52 -0.07 22.38
CA SER A 405 -40.43 0.13 21.26
C SER A 405 -41.79 0.59 21.81
N ARG A 406 -42.42 1.53 21.09
CA ARG A 406 -43.81 2.02 21.22
C ARG A 406 -44.25 2.66 22.55
N ALA A 407 -44.34 3.98 22.54
CA ALA A 407 -45.52 4.70 23.03
C ALA A 407 -45.64 6.04 22.28
N ALA A 408 -46.78 6.24 21.62
CA ALA A 408 -47.16 7.51 21.05
C ALA A 408 -47.47 8.50 22.17
N VAL A 409 -46.79 9.65 22.18
CA VAL A 409 -47.16 10.80 23.01
C VAL A 409 -47.41 11.98 22.06
N SER A 410 -48.65 12.43 22.11
CA SER A 410 -49.22 13.60 21.45
C SER A 410 -48.40 14.86 21.72
N ALA A 411 -47.93 15.49 20.65
CA ALA A 411 -47.34 16.82 20.69
C ALA A 411 -48.45 17.90 20.80
N PRO A 412 -48.26 18.96 21.59
CA PRO A 412 -49.12 20.13 21.53
C PRO A 412 -48.81 20.92 20.25
N THR A 413 -49.85 21.06 19.43
CA THR A 413 -49.91 21.96 18.27
C THR A 413 -49.95 23.41 18.73
N SER A 414 -48.85 24.15 18.58
CA SER A 414 -48.84 25.58 18.25
C SER A 414 -47.43 26.20 18.40
N ALA A 415 -46.65 26.19 17.32
CA ALA A 415 -45.67 27.24 17.06
C ALA A 415 -45.32 27.26 15.58
N SER A 416 -46.03 28.13 14.87
CA SER A 416 -45.67 28.61 13.54
C SER A 416 -44.30 29.29 13.59
N SER A 417 -43.33 28.81 12.80
CA SER A 417 -42.74 29.58 11.69
C SER A 417 -41.33 29.12 11.30
N LYS A 418 -41.15 28.95 9.98
CA LYS A 418 -39.94 29.17 9.18
C LYS A 418 -38.66 28.39 9.53
N SER A 419 -38.60 27.22 8.88
CA SER A 419 -37.44 26.70 8.14
C SER A 419 -36.49 27.77 7.58
N THR A 420 -35.20 27.71 7.91
CA THR A 420 -34.07 27.37 7.01
C THR A 420 -32.72 27.72 7.68
N GLY A 421 -31.80 26.75 7.68
CA GLY A 421 -30.40 26.96 8.07
C GLY A 421 -29.98 26.13 9.27
N GLY A 422 -29.23 25.05 9.03
CA GLY A 422 -28.41 24.39 10.06
C GLY A 422 -27.26 25.30 10.47
N GLY A 423 -27.60 26.46 11.04
CA GLY A 423 -26.65 27.41 11.59
C GLY A 423 -26.07 26.84 12.88
N ILE A 424 -24.74 26.86 12.97
CA ILE A 424 -24.00 26.58 14.19
C ILE A 424 -24.60 27.45 15.30
N ARG A 425 -25.14 26.82 16.35
CA ARG A 425 -25.65 27.55 17.53
C ARG A 425 -24.55 28.47 18.06
N SER A 426 -24.90 29.70 18.40
CA SER A 426 -23.90 30.63 18.92
C SER A 426 -23.40 30.12 20.28
N PHE A 427 -22.13 30.36 20.58
CA PHE A 427 -21.56 29.94 21.87
C PHE A 427 -22.32 30.55 23.05
N GLY A 428 -22.88 31.76 22.88
CA GLY A 428 -23.75 32.42 23.86
C GLY A 428 -24.97 31.58 24.23
N ASP A 429 -25.65 30.99 23.25
CA ASP A 429 -26.84 30.15 23.50
C ASP A 429 -26.50 28.87 24.28
N ILE A 430 -25.31 28.30 24.02
CA ILE A 430 -24.83 27.11 24.73
C ILE A 430 -24.42 27.46 26.16
N VAL A 431 -23.79 28.62 26.35
CA VAL A 431 -23.41 29.12 27.67
C VAL A 431 -24.65 29.43 28.49
N GLU A 432 -25.66 30.13 27.95
CA GLU A 432 -26.92 30.39 28.65
C GLU A 432 -27.66 29.11 29.05
N GLU A 433 -27.76 28.13 28.16
CA GLU A 433 -28.37 26.82 28.45
C GLU A 433 -27.65 26.09 29.59
N LYS A 434 -26.30 26.18 29.63
CA LYS A 434 -25.50 25.60 30.72
C LYS A 434 -25.54 26.44 32.00
N LEU A 435 -25.65 27.75 31.90
CA LEU A 435 -25.81 28.67 33.04
C LEU A 435 -27.16 28.45 33.73
N GLU A 436 -28.22 28.18 32.98
CA GLU A 436 -29.53 27.79 33.50
C GLU A 436 -29.46 26.43 34.20
N ALA A 437 -28.74 25.46 33.63
CA ALA A 437 -28.53 24.15 34.26
C ALA A 437 -27.70 24.23 35.56
N LEU A 438 -26.74 25.16 35.65
CA LEU A 438 -25.97 25.44 36.87
C LEU A 438 -26.79 26.22 37.90
N SER A 439 -27.71 27.09 37.46
CA SER A 439 -28.68 27.76 38.32
C SER A 439 -29.67 26.76 38.94
N ALA A 440 -30.10 25.76 38.18
CA ALA A 440 -30.96 24.67 38.66
C ALA A 440 -30.28 23.73 39.66
N ARG A 441 -28.94 23.72 39.73
CA ARG A 441 -28.15 22.92 40.69
C ARG A 441 -28.01 23.55 42.08
N GLY A 442 -28.64 24.70 42.34
CA GLY A 442 -28.61 25.37 43.64
C GLY A 442 -27.29 26.08 43.97
N THR A 443 -26.37 26.17 43.01
CA THR A 443 -25.04 26.81 43.14
C THR A 443 -25.06 28.32 42.91
N ARG A 444 -26.25 28.94 42.83
CA ARG A 444 -26.36 30.40 42.79
C ARG A 444 -26.43 30.91 44.23
N VAL A 445 -25.34 31.47 44.73
CA VAL A 445 -25.35 32.27 45.96
C VAL A 445 -26.02 33.62 45.63
N THR A 446 -27.34 33.64 45.55
CA THR A 446 -28.13 34.86 45.70
C THR A 446 -28.56 34.94 47.15
N GLY A 447 -27.65 35.38 48.00
CA GLY A 447 -27.95 35.72 49.39
C GLY A 447 -28.13 37.22 49.51
N ASN A 448 -29.26 37.68 50.07
CA ASN A 448 -29.41 39.04 50.59
C ASN A 448 -28.64 39.21 51.93
N THR A 449 -27.51 38.52 52.09
CA THR A 449 -26.70 38.56 53.30
C THR A 449 -26.15 39.97 53.42
N LEU A 450 -26.55 40.68 54.47
CA LEU A 450 -26.08 42.04 54.70
C LEU A 450 -24.57 41.98 54.97
N MET A 451 -23.79 42.94 54.47
CA MET A 451 -22.31 42.93 54.54
C MET A 451 -21.73 42.75 55.96
N HIS A 452 -22.51 43.00 57.02
CA HIS A 452 -22.09 42.82 58.41
C HIS A 452 -22.30 41.40 58.96
N GLU A 453 -22.97 40.51 58.22
CA GLU A 453 -23.18 39.09 58.56
C GLU A 453 -22.25 38.15 57.75
N VAL A 454 -21.33 38.73 56.98
CA VAL A 454 -20.35 37.95 56.21
C VAL A 454 -19.20 37.56 57.14
N ASP A 455 -19.28 36.37 57.70
CA ASP A 455 -18.18 35.77 58.46
C ASP A 455 -16.98 35.47 57.52
N ASP A 456 -15.76 35.45 58.08
CA ASP A 456 -14.52 35.17 57.36
C ASP A 456 -14.57 33.86 56.54
N ALA A 457 -15.35 32.88 57.00
CA ALA A 457 -15.57 31.62 56.29
C ALA A 457 -16.33 31.81 54.97
N VAL A 458 -17.31 32.72 54.93
CA VAL A 458 -18.07 33.04 53.71
C VAL A 458 -17.17 33.81 52.74
N LEU A 459 -16.37 34.75 53.24
CA LEU A 459 -15.42 35.49 52.41
C LEU A 459 -14.35 34.57 51.81
N ALA A 460 -13.79 33.65 52.60
CA ALA A 460 -12.82 32.66 52.12
C ALA A 460 -13.42 31.74 51.05
N PHE A 461 -14.66 31.27 51.24
CA PHE A 461 -15.37 30.48 50.25
C PHE A 461 -15.61 31.25 48.94
N VAL A 462 -16.01 32.53 49.02
CA VAL A 462 -16.21 33.37 47.84
C VAL A 462 -14.90 33.61 47.10
N LEU A 463 -13.80 33.89 47.81
CA LEU A 463 -12.48 34.07 47.20
C LEU A 463 -11.97 32.79 46.51
N GLU A 464 -12.17 31.63 47.12
CA GLU A 464 -11.83 30.34 46.51
C GLU A 464 -12.67 30.08 45.25
N ARG A 465 -13.97 30.42 45.28
CA ARG A 465 -14.84 30.29 44.10
C ARG A 465 -14.48 31.25 42.97
N VAL A 466 -14.13 32.49 43.30
CA VAL A 466 -13.64 33.47 42.33
C VAL A 466 -12.34 32.98 41.70
N LYS A 467 -11.42 32.40 42.49
CA LYS A 467 -10.19 31.80 41.97
C LYS A 467 -10.47 30.67 40.98
N ILE A 468 -11.38 29.75 41.31
CA ILE A 468 -11.78 28.65 40.40
C ILE A 468 -12.38 29.21 39.11
N LEU A 469 -13.21 30.27 39.18
CA LEU A 469 -13.75 30.91 37.98
C LEU A 469 -12.68 31.54 37.09
N TYR A 470 -11.62 32.13 37.67
CA TYR A 470 -10.49 32.63 36.87
C TYR A 470 -9.72 31.50 36.18
N GLU A 471 -9.50 30.38 36.88
CA GLU A 471 -8.87 29.17 36.29
C GLU A 471 -9.73 28.59 35.15
N ASP A 472 -11.07 28.56 35.32
CA ASP A 472 -12.00 28.11 34.28
C ASP A 472 -12.01 29.04 33.05
N VAL A 473 -11.92 30.37 33.26
CA VAL A 473 -11.83 31.35 32.16
C VAL A 473 -10.52 31.20 31.39
N GLU A 474 -9.39 31.06 32.11
CA GLU A 474 -8.07 30.82 31.49
C GLU A 474 -8.08 29.53 30.66
N TYR A 475 -8.68 28.45 31.17
CA TYR A 475 -8.85 27.20 30.44
C TYR A 475 -9.72 27.35 29.17
N ILE A 476 -10.81 28.14 29.23
CA ILE A 476 -11.65 28.40 28.06
C ILE A 476 -10.89 29.21 27.00
N ASP A 477 -10.09 30.19 27.42
CA ASP A 477 -9.26 30.99 26.50
C ASP A 477 -8.17 30.14 25.84
N GLU A 478 -7.51 29.24 26.58
CA GLU A 478 -6.57 28.26 26.02
C GLU A 478 -7.26 27.33 25.00
N LEU A 479 -8.49 26.90 25.29
CA LEU A 479 -9.27 26.05 24.39
C LEU A 479 -9.68 26.79 23.10
N ASP A 480 -10.10 28.07 23.20
CA ASP A 480 -10.41 28.90 22.03
C ASP A 480 -9.16 29.11 21.17
N GLN A 481 -8.00 29.38 21.79
CA GLN A 481 -6.74 29.51 21.07
C GLN A 481 -6.36 28.20 20.34
N LEU A 482 -6.50 27.04 21.01
CA LEU A 482 -6.25 25.74 20.39
C LEU A 482 -7.22 25.47 19.21
N MET A 483 -8.48 25.86 19.34
CA MET A 483 -9.46 25.77 18.26
C MET A 483 -9.09 26.65 17.06
N ARG A 484 -8.63 27.88 17.30
CA ARG A 484 -8.14 28.79 16.24
C ARG A 484 -6.91 28.23 15.54
N ASP A 485 -5.93 27.73 16.30
CA ASP A 485 -4.72 27.11 15.74
C ASP A 485 -5.06 25.89 14.88
N ARG A 486 -6.02 25.07 15.34
CA ARG A 486 -6.50 23.91 14.59
C ARG A 486 -7.25 24.31 13.31
N LEU A 487 -8.08 25.36 13.36
CA LEU A 487 -8.75 25.90 12.17
C LEU A 487 -7.74 26.45 11.16
N GLN A 488 -6.71 27.15 11.63
CA GLN A 488 -5.61 27.64 10.80
C GLN A 488 -4.86 26.48 10.14
N LEU A 489 -4.53 25.42 10.90
CA LEU A 489 -3.92 24.21 10.35
C LEU A 489 -4.79 23.59 9.25
N HIS A 490 -6.09 23.40 9.49
CA HIS A 490 -7.00 22.86 8.48
C HIS A 490 -7.06 23.74 7.22
N SER A 491 -7.08 25.06 7.38
CA SER A 491 -7.02 26.01 6.25
C SER A 491 -5.73 25.83 5.42
N THR A 492 -4.57 25.73 6.08
CA THR A 492 -3.29 25.49 5.38
C THR A 492 -3.25 24.13 4.68
N MET A 493 -3.81 23.08 5.30
CA MET A 493 -3.90 21.75 4.68
C MET A 493 -4.82 21.75 3.46
N ILE A 494 -5.97 22.42 3.52
CA ILE A 494 -6.89 22.56 2.39
C ILE A 494 -6.19 23.31 1.25
N LYS A 495 -5.49 24.40 1.54
CA LYS A 495 -4.72 25.15 0.54
C LYS A 495 -3.66 24.27 -0.14
N ALA A 496 -2.88 23.52 0.64
CA ALA A 496 -1.89 22.58 0.11
C ALA A 496 -2.53 21.47 -0.74
N GLN A 497 -3.71 20.96 -0.36
CA GLN A 497 -4.44 19.98 -1.16
C GLN A 497 -4.96 20.58 -2.48
N ILE A 498 -5.46 21.82 -2.47
CA ILE A 498 -5.88 22.53 -3.68
C ILE A 498 -4.69 22.70 -4.63
N GLU A 499 -3.53 23.12 -4.12
CA GLU A 499 -2.30 23.26 -4.92
C GLU A 499 -1.85 21.91 -5.52
N LYS A 500 -1.85 20.83 -4.72
CA LYS A 500 -1.54 19.48 -5.20
C LYS A 500 -2.51 19.00 -6.27
N THR A 501 -3.82 19.18 -6.08
CA THR A 501 -4.81 18.79 -7.08
C THR A 501 -4.71 19.62 -8.36
N ALA A 502 -4.33 20.90 -8.27
CA ALA A 502 -4.05 21.73 -9.44
C ALA A 502 -2.81 21.24 -10.21
N ALA A 503 -1.75 20.86 -9.50
CA ALA A 503 -0.54 20.27 -10.11
C ALA A 503 -0.84 18.94 -10.82
N VAL A 504 -1.62 18.04 -10.19
CA VAL A 504 -2.04 16.77 -10.80
C VAL A 504 -2.92 17.01 -12.03
N LYS A 505 -3.87 17.96 -11.97
CA LYS A 505 -4.70 18.33 -13.13
C LYS A 505 -3.87 18.88 -14.28
N LYS A 506 -2.83 19.68 -14.00
CA LYS A 506 -1.88 20.16 -15.01
C LYS A 506 -1.13 18.99 -15.64
N SER A 507 -0.54 18.11 -14.82
CA SER A 507 0.18 16.92 -15.28
C SER A 507 -0.70 16.00 -16.14
N ALA A 508 -1.97 15.83 -15.80
CA ALA A 508 -2.91 15.02 -16.59
C ALA A 508 -3.21 15.65 -17.96
N ARG A 509 -3.30 16.98 -18.06
CA ARG A 509 -3.46 17.67 -19.35
C ARG A 509 -2.20 17.56 -20.20
N ASP A 510 -1.03 17.73 -19.59
CA ASP A 510 0.25 17.62 -20.28
C ASP A 510 0.44 16.18 -20.82
N ALA A 511 0.13 15.17 -20.02
CA ALA A 511 0.11 13.77 -20.45
C ALA A 511 -0.89 13.52 -21.61
N GLY A 512 -2.08 14.11 -21.55
CA GLY A 512 -3.06 14.05 -22.65
C GLY A 512 -2.55 14.67 -23.95
N ALA A 513 -1.85 15.80 -23.87
CA ALA A 513 -1.23 16.44 -25.03
C ALA A 513 -0.09 15.59 -25.63
N LEU A 514 0.72 14.95 -24.77
CA LEU A 514 1.76 14.01 -25.19
C LEU A 514 1.18 12.76 -25.85
N LEU A 515 0.12 12.16 -25.29
CA LEU A 515 -0.57 11.01 -25.89
C LEU A 515 -1.13 11.34 -27.28
N LYS A 516 -1.72 12.53 -27.46
CA LYS A 516 -2.17 12.97 -28.78
C LYS A 516 -1.01 13.09 -29.77
N THR A 517 0.12 13.66 -29.33
CA THR A 517 1.33 13.76 -30.16
C THR A 517 1.90 12.38 -30.53
N LEU A 518 1.84 11.43 -29.59
CA LEU A 518 2.27 10.05 -29.80
C LEU A 518 1.35 9.34 -30.80
N GLN A 519 0.03 9.53 -30.68
CA GLN A 519 -0.95 9.02 -31.63
C GLN A 519 -0.66 9.52 -33.06
N ASP A 520 -0.41 10.83 -33.23
CA ASP A 520 -0.07 11.40 -34.54
C ASP A 520 1.25 10.83 -35.10
N LYS A 521 2.21 10.48 -34.24
CA LYS A 521 3.45 9.81 -34.65
C LYS A 521 3.21 8.36 -35.04
N MET A 522 2.37 7.64 -34.30
CA MET A 522 1.98 6.26 -34.58
C MET A 522 1.24 6.16 -35.91
N GLU A 523 0.28 7.03 -36.17
CA GLU A 523 -0.46 7.09 -37.44
C GLU A 523 0.48 7.38 -38.62
N ARG A 524 1.44 8.30 -38.45
CA ARG A 524 2.48 8.57 -39.46
C ARG A 524 3.40 7.36 -39.68
N ALA A 525 3.85 6.69 -38.62
CA ALA A 525 4.70 5.51 -38.73
C ALA A 525 3.98 4.36 -39.45
N LEU A 526 2.71 4.15 -39.15
CA LEU A 526 1.86 3.16 -39.82
C LEU A 526 1.69 3.47 -41.31
N ALA A 527 1.47 4.75 -41.67
CA ALA A 527 1.41 5.18 -43.06
C ALA A 527 2.74 4.94 -43.81
N VAL A 528 3.88 5.22 -43.16
CA VAL A 528 5.21 4.93 -43.71
C VAL A 528 5.43 3.43 -43.89
N GLN A 529 5.06 2.61 -42.90
CA GLN A 529 5.15 1.15 -42.98
C GLN A 529 4.32 0.59 -44.14
N GLN A 530 3.08 1.06 -44.31
CA GLN A 530 2.22 0.67 -45.44
C GLN A 530 2.86 1.05 -46.79
N ASN A 531 3.47 2.23 -46.89
CA ASN A 531 4.16 2.67 -48.10
C ASN A 531 5.42 1.84 -48.39
N LEU A 532 6.20 1.52 -47.36
CA LEU A 532 7.38 0.64 -47.49
C LEU A 532 6.97 -0.78 -47.89
N SER A 533 5.89 -1.32 -47.30
CA SER A 533 5.34 -2.63 -47.69
C SER A 533 4.89 -2.63 -49.15
N LYS A 534 4.20 -1.58 -49.63
CA LYS A 534 3.83 -1.44 -51.05
C LYS A 534 5.06 -1.39 -51.96
N ARG A 535 6.10 -0.65 -51.57
CA ARG A 535 7.36 -0.56 -52.33
C ARG A 535 8.10 -1.90 -52.35
N ALA A 536 8.19 -2.59 -51.21
CA ALA A 536 8.80 -3.90 -51.12
C ALA A 536 8.05 -4.92 -51.99
N ALA A 537 6.71 -4.92 -51.97
CA ALA A 537 5.89 -5.75 -52.84
C ALA A 537 6.12 -5.43 -54.32
N ALA A 538 6.22 -4.15 -54.71
CA ALA A 538 6.51 -3.74 -56.08
C ALA A 538 7.92 -4.15 -56.53
N VAL A 539 8.93 -4.05 -55.66
CA VAL A 539 10.30 -4.51 -55.95
C VAL A 539 10.34 -6.03 -56.10
N LEU A 540 9.70 -6.78 -55.19
CA LEU A 540 9.60 -8.24 -55.30
C LEU A 540 8.91 -8.66 -56.59
N GLN A 541 7.86 -7.94 -56.99
CA GLN A 541 7.17 -8.17 -58.27
C GLN A 541 8.09 -7.87 -59.47
N ALA A 542 8.82 -6.75 -59.46
CA ALA A 542 9.76 -6.41 -60.53
C ALA A 542 10.94 -7.39 -60.62
N VAL A 543 11.46 -7.88 -59.49
CA VAL A 543 12.49 -8.92 -59.46
C VAL A 543 11.96 -10.23 -60.04
N LYS A 544 10.72 -10.59 -59.69
CA LYS A 544 10.03 -11.78 -60.22
C LYS A 544 9.82 -11.69 -61.74
N GLU A 545 9.47 -10.52 -62.27
CA GLU A 545 9.27 -10.30 -63.71
C GLU A 545 10.57 -10.37 -64.53
N ASN A 546 11.73 -10.12 -63.90
CA ASN A 546 13.04 -10.14 -64.56
C ASN A 546 13.79 -11.48 -64.44
N GLN A 547 13.22 -12.51 -63.80
CA GLN A 547 13.84 -13.84 -63.76
C GLN A 547 13.44 -14.69 -64.98
N PRO A 548 14.40 -15.16 -65.81
CA PRO A 548 14.09 -15.83 -67.08
C PRO A 548 13.50 -17.24 -66.93
N HIS A 549 13.61 -17.89 -65.77
CA HIS A 549 13.04 -19.22 -65.52
C HIS A 549 12.42 -19.31 -64.12
N LEU A 550 11.09 -19.32 -64.05
CA LEU A 550 10.34 -19.53 -62.80
C LEU A 550 10.56 -20.95 -62.28
N SER A 551 10.91 -21.07 -61.00
CA SER A 551 10.99 -22.35 -60.30
C SER A 551 9.62 -23.03 -60.19
N ARG A 552 9.60 -24.32 -59.83
CA ARG A 552 8.35 -25.09 -59.66
C ARG A 552 7.45 -24.47 -58.59
N ALA A 553 8.01 -24.09 -57.44
CA ALA A 553 7.27 -23.45 -56.35
C ALA A 553 6.66 -22.10 -56.76
N GLU A 554 7.34 -21.33 -57.63
CA GLU A 554 6.80 -20.07 -58.14
C GLU A 554 5.66 -20.24 -59.13
N ARG A 555 5.64 -21.35 -59.88
CA ARG A 555 4.51 -21.71 -60.74
C ARG A 555 3.29 -22.10 -59.91
N ASP A 556 3.48 -22.89 -58.86
CA ASP A 556 2.40 -23.27 -57.95
C ASP A 556 1.82 -22.03 -57.24
N PHE A 557 2.68 -21.16 -56.70
CA PHE A 557 2.26 -19.90 -56.09
C PHE A 557 1.57 -18.94 -57.08
N LYS A 558 1.98 -18.92 -58.36
CA LYS A 558 1.29 -18.15 -59.40
C LYS A 558 -0.12 -18.69 -59.64
N SER A 559 -0.28 -20.01 -59.66
CA SER A 559 -1.61 -20.64 -59.79
C SER A 559 -2.52 -20.28 -58.62
N ASP A 560 -1.99 -20.28 -57.39
CA ASP A 560 -2.74 -19.88 -56.19
C ASP A 560 -3.16 -18.40 -56.26
N LEU A 561 -2.28 -17.50 -56.70
CA LEU A 561 -2.60 -16.08 -56.90
C LEU A 561 -3.67 -15.87 -57.97
N GLU A 562 -3.63 -16.62 -59.07
CA GLU A 562 -4.66 -16.56 -60.12
C GLU A 562 -6.02 -17.05 -59.61
N GLN A 563 -6.03 -18.13 -58.82
CA GLN A 563 -7.24 -18.62 -58.16
C GLN A 563 -7.80 -17.59 -57.18
N MET A 564 -6.95 -17.01 -56.32
CA MET A 564 -7.34 -15.96 -55.38
C MET A 564 -7.86 -14.71 -56.10
N ALA A 565 -7.25 -14.31 -57.20
CA ALA A 565 -7.72 -13.18 -58.01
C ALA A 565 -9.12 -13.44 -58.61
N VAL A 566 -9.41 -14.68 -59.03
CA VAL A 566 -10.75 -15.07 -59.50
C VAL A 566 -11.77 -15.01 -58.35
N GLU A 567 -11.42 -15.48 -57.16
CA GLU A 567 -12.29 -15.41 -55.98
C GLU A 567 -12.57 -13.96 -55.56
N VAL A 568 -11.55 -13.10 -55.52
CA VAL A 568 -11.71 -11.67 -55.23
C VAL A 568 -12.62 -11.00 -56.26
N ARG A 569 -12.48 -11.32 -57.56
CA ARG A 569 -13.39 -10.82 -58.61
C ARG A 569 -14.83 -11.29 -58.38
N ARG A 570 -15.05 -12.52 -57.93
CA ARG A 570 -16.39 -13.04 -57.57
C ARG A 570 -16.97 -12.33 -56.35
N MET A 571 -16.14 -12.04 -55.33
CA MET A 571 -16.57 -11.32 -54.13
C MET A 571 -16.94 -9.86 -54.42
N LYS A 572 -16.28 -9.20 -55.38
CA LYS A 572 -16.54 -7.79 -55.72
C LYS A 572 -18.02 -7.50 -55.96
N ARG A 573 -18.73 -8.38 -56.69
CA ARG A 573 -20.17 -8.24 -56.94
C ARG A 573 -20.98 -8.32 -55.64
N ARG A 574 -20.71 -9.32 -54.80
CA ARG A 574 -21.39 -9.50 -53.51
C ARG A 574 -21.18 -8.30 -52.57
N VAL A 575 -19.96 -7.76 -52.52
CA VAL A 575 -19.65 -6.55 -51.73
C VAL A 575 -20.41 -5.34 -52.27
N SER A 576 -20.48 -5.16 -53.60
CA SER A 576 -21.25 -4.06 -54.18
C SER A 576 -22.75 -4.19 -53.90
N GLU A 577 -23.30 -5.40 -53.97
CA GLU A 577 -24.71 -5.67 -53.65
C GLU A 577 -24.99 -5.38 -52.17
N LEU A 578 -24.14 -5.85 -51.25
CA LEU A 578 -24.25 -5.54 -49.82
C LEU A 578 -24.12 -4.04 -49.53
N THR A 579 -23.24 -3.33 -50.25
CA THR A 579 -23.07 -1.87 -50.10
C THR A 579 -24.33 -1.13 -50.53
N VAL A 580 -24.95 -1.52 -51.65
CA VAL A 580 -26.22 -0.94 -52.12
C VAL A 580 -27.35 -1.26 -51.15
N LEU A 581 -27.42 -2.49 -50.64
CA LEU A 581 -28.41 -2.88 -49.63
C LEU A 581 -28.23 -2.09 -48.33
N GLY A 582 -27.00 -1.94 -47.85
CA GLY A 582 -26.66 -1.15 -46.67
C GLY A 582 -27.07 0.32 -46.85
N GLN A 583 -26.73 0.94 -47.98
CA GLN A 583 -27.15 2.32 -48.28
C GLN A 583 -28.68 2.46 -48.39
N ARG A 584 -29.38 1.46 -48.92
CA ARG A 584 -30.85 1.46 -48.98
C ARG A 584 -31.45 1.32 -47.58
N ALA A 585 -30.87 0.48 -46.71
CA ALA A 585 -31.30 0.34 -45.32
C ALA A 585 -31.07 1.63 -44.52
N VAL A 586 -29.92 2.29 -44.67
CA VAL A 586 -29.64 3.60 -44.06
C VAL A 586 -30.65 4.64 -44.52
N ARG A 587 -30.87 4.78 -45.84
CA ARG A 587 -31.88 5.71 -46.38
C ARG A 587 -33.30 5.38 -45.89
N SER A 588 -33.63 4.10 -45.74
CA SER A 588 -34.92 3.66 -45.19
C SER A 588 -35.06 4.09 -43.73
N LEU A 589 -34.04 3.88 -42.89
CA LEU A 589 -34.01 4.29 -41.49
C LEU A 589 -34.07 5.82 -41.34
N GLU A 590 -33.33 6.55 -42.17
CA GLU A 590 -33.41 8.01 -42.23
C GLU A 590 -34.83 8.46 -42.62
N SER A 591 -35.42 7.88 -43.67
CA SER A 591 -36.77 8.23 -44.10
C SER A 591 -37.83 7.88 -43.04
N THR A 592 -37.64 6.80 -42.26
CA THR A 592 -38.54 6.47 -41.14
C THR A 592 -38.34 7.41 -39.97
N ALA A 593 -37.10 7.80 -39.65
CA ALA A 593 -36.79 8.80 -38.64
C ALA A 593 -37.37 10.18 -39.01
N PHE A 594 -37.25 10.59 -40.28
CA PHE A 594 -37.85 11.82 -40.78
C PHE A 594 -39.38 11.74 -40.84
N SER A 595 -39.96 10.58 -41.20
CA SER A 595 -41.43 10.40 -41.24
C SER A 595 -42.05 10.35 -39.84
N THR A 596 -41.37 9.76 -38.86
CA THR A 596 -41.79 9.82 -37.44
C THR A 596 -41.64 11.23 -36.87
N ALA A 597 -40.63 11.99 -37.28
CA ALA A 597 -40.53 13.41 -36.96
C ALA A 597 -41.61 14.28 -37.66
N SER A 598 -42.10 13.86 -38.83
CA SER A 598 -43.09 14.61 -39.64
C SER A 598 -44.55 14.32 -39.28
N SER A 599 -44.86 13.09 -38.84
CA SER A 599 -46.21 12.66 -38.43
C SER A 599 -46.57 13.09 -37.00
N SER A 600 -45.60 13.64 -36.26
CA SER A 600 -45.81 14.25 -34.94
C SER A 600 -46.19 15.73 -35.02
N ARG A 601 -47.13 16.10 -35.90
CA ARG A 601 -47.72 17.45 -35.92
C ARG A 601 -49.06 17.57 -35.20
N TYR A 602 -49.70 16.46 -34.83
CA TYR A 602 -51.01 16.51 -34.17
C TYR A 602 -51.00 16.32 -32.64
N TRP A 603 -49.82 16.12 -32.02
CA TRP A 603 -49.66 16.02 -30.55
C TRP A 603 -48.76 17.12 -29.96
N ASN A 604 -48.61 18.26 -30.65
CA ASN A 604 -47.85 19.41 -30.15
C ASN A 604 -48.75 20.40 -29.39
N SER A 605 -49.15 20.05 -28.15
CA SER A 605 -49.69 21.07 -27.22
C SER A 605 -49.21 20.93 -25.77
N LEU A 606 -48.24 20.06 -25.46
CA LEU A 606 -47.57 20.07 -24.16
C LEU A 606 -46.07 19.82 -24.33
N GLY A 607 -45.31 20.92 -24.34
CA GLY A 607 -43.92 20.95 -23.91
C GLY A 607 -42.89 20.56 -24.96
N ALA A 608 -42.31 21.58 -25.60
CA ALA A 608 -41.00 21.51 -26.22
C ALA A 608 -39.94 21.08 -25.18
N GLY A 609 -39.69 19.78 -25.11
CA GLY A 609 -38.72 19.13 -24.23
C GLY A 609 -37.97 18.03 -24.97
N GLY A 610 -37.65 18.25 -26.25
CA GLY A 610 -36.82 17.36 -27.05
C GLY A 610 -35.34 17.48 -26.66
N SER A 611 -34.94 16.83 -25.56
CA SER A 611 -33.54 16.41 -25.34
C SER A 611 -33.45 15.38 -24.20
N SER A 612 -33.29 14.12 -24.61
CA SER A 612 -32.93 12.93 -23.81
C SER A 612 -33.90 12.46 -22.73
N VAL A 613 -34.51 11.30 -22.98
CA VAL A 613 -35.33 10.49 -22.06
C VAL A 613 -34.55 10.01 -20.81
N LEU A 614 -33.23 10.22 -20.76
CA LEU A 614 -32.38 9.88 -19.62
C LEU A 614 -31.93 11.14 -18.89
N SER A 615 -32.25 11.23 -17.59
CA SER A 615 -31.71 12.28 -16.72
C SER A 615 -30.17 12.25 -16.76
N ASN A 616 -29.52 13.40 -16.57
CA ASN A 616 -28.05 13.48 -16.56
C ASN A 616 -27.41 12.52 -15.54
N GLU A 617 -28.11 12.24 -14.45
CA GLU A 617 -27.70 11.26 -13.45
C GLU A 617 -27.75 9.81 -13.98
N LYS A 618 -28.81 9.44 -14.71
CA LYS A 618 -28.88 8.14 -15.40
C LYS A 618 -27.80 8.02 -16.47
N LYS A 619 -27.50 9.09 -17.22
CA LYS A 619 -26.40 9.09 -18.20
C LYS A 619 -25.06 8.86 -17.51
N LYS A 620 -24.80 9.56 -16.39
CA LYS A 620 -23.57 9.37 -15.60
C LYS A 620 -23.47 7.93 -15.10
N MET A 621 -24.56 7.38 -14.56
CA MET A 621 -24.59 5.98 -14.12
C MET A 621 -24.28 5.02 -15.28
N CYS A 622 -24.86 5.22 -16.47
CA CYS A 622 -24.53 4.42 -17.65
C CYS A 622 -23.04 4.56 -18.04
N PHE A 623 -22.46 5.76 -17.98
CA PHE A 623 -21.02 5.95 -18.23
C PHE A 623 -20.15 5.22 -17.20
N ASP A 624 -20.51 5.28 -15.91
CA ASP A 624 -19.77 4.61 -14.85
C ASP A 624 -19.86 3.08 -15.00
N VAL A 625 -21.03 2.54 -15.36
CA VAL A 625 -21.24 1.11 -15.65
C VAL A 625 -20.42 0.68 -16.88
N LEU A 626 -20.51 1.42 -17.99
CA LEU A 626 -19.73 1.11 -19.21
C LEU A 626 -18.21 1.18 -18.95
N ARG A 627 -17.76 2.12 -18.12
CA ARG A 627 -16.36 2.21 -17.72
C ARG A 627 -15.92 1.01 -16.88
N ALA A 628 -16.74 0.60 -15.92
CA ALA A 628 -16.46 -0.59 -15.10
C ALA A 628 -16.45 -1.87 -15.95
N GLU A 629 -17.39 -2.00 -16.89
CA GLU A 629 -17.44 -3.12 -17.83
C GLU A 629 -16.21 -3.15 -18.76
N THR A 630 -15.79 -1.99 -19.28
CA THR A 630 -14.56 -1.88 -20.09
C THR A 630 -13.33 -2.33 -19.30
N GLN A 631 -13.21 -1.92 -18.03
CA GLN A 631 -12.12 -2.35 -17.16
C GLN A 631 -12.13 -3.88 -16.96
N LEU A 632 -13.30 -4.48 -16.73
CA LEU A 632 -13.43 -5.93 -16.58
C LEU A 632 -13.04 -6.67 -17.88
N ILE A 633 -13.38 -6.13 -19.04
CA ILE A 633 -12.98 -6.69 -20.34
C ILE A 633 -11.46 -6.62 -20.51
N ASP A 634 -10.82 -5.52 -20.12
CA ASP A 634 -9.37 -5.37 -20.25
C ASP A 634 -8.62 -6.27 -19.24
N ASP A 635 -9.08 -6.37 -17.99
CA ASP A 635 -8.52 -7.29 -17.00
C ASP A 635 -8.64 -8.77 -17.44
N THR A 636 -9.77 -9.14 -18.05
CA THR A 636 -9.96 -10.50 -18.58
C THR A 636 -9.10 -10.80 -19.81
N LYS A 637 -8.83 -9.81 -20.67
CA LYS A 637 -7.86 -9.96 -21.76
C LYS A 637 -6.45 -10.20 -21.25
N VAL A 638 -6.00 -9.44 -20.26
CA VAL A 638 -4.67 -9.64 -19.64
C VAL A 638 -4.55 -11.05 -19.06
N MET A 639 -5.57 -11.52 -18.33
CA MET A 639 -5.59 -12.89 -17.82
C MET A 639 -5.55 -13.95 -18.94
N LEU A 640 -6.23 -13.72 -20.07
CA LEU A 640 -6.20 -14.65 -21.21
C LEU A 640 -4.82 -14.65 -21.90
N GLU A 641 -4.17 -13.50 -22.01
CA GLU A 641 -2.80 -13.38 -22.53
C GLU A 641 -1.81 -14.12 -21.61
N ASP A 642 -1.91 -13.92 -20.29
CA ASP A 642 -1.10 -14.63 -19.30
C ASP A 642 -1.31 -16.15 -19.38
N LEU A 643 -2.57 -16.62 -19.47
CA LEU A 643 -2.87 -18.04 -19.65
C LEU A 643 -2.29 -18.59 -20.96
N ASN A 644 -2.36 -17.83 -22.05
CA ASN A 644 -1.80 -18.24 -23.32
C ASN A 644 -0.27 -18.31 -23.29
N THR A 645 0.41 -17.36 -22.63
CA THR A 645 1.86 -17.41 -22.43
C THR A 645 2.27 -18.60 -21.57
N ASN A 646 1.53 -18.90 -20.50
CA ASN A 646 1.75 -20.08 -19.66
C ASN A 646 1.56 -21.39 -20.43
N LEU A 647 0.54 -21.48 -21.29
CA LEU A 647 0.34 -22.64 -22.17
C LEU A 647 1.47 -22.81 -23.19
N GLN A 648 1.99 -21.71 -23.74
CA GLN A 648 3.15 -21.77 -24.65
C GLN A 648 4.41 -22.23 -23.92
N GLN A 649 4.63 -21.80 -22.67
CA GLN A 649 5.73 -22.26 -21.84
C GLN A 649 5.61 -23.73 -21.43
N LEU A 650 4.39 -24.24 -21.22
CA LEU A 650 4.14 -25.67 -20.95
C LEU A 650 4.37 -26.56 -22.17
N ASN A 651 4.16 -26.03 -23.37
CA ASN A 651 4.34 -26.77 -24.64
C ASN A 651 5.79 -26.70 -25.17
N ALA A 652 6.64 -25.85 -24.60
CA ALA A 652 8.06 -25.73 -24.91
C ALA A 652 8.90 -26.59 -23.96
#